data_AF-A0AAV8UNY5-F1
#
_entry.id   AF-A0AAV8UNY5-F1
#
_cell.length_a   1.000
_cell.length_b   1.000
_cell.length_c   1.000
_cell.angle_alpha   90.00
_cell.angle_beta   90.00
_cell.angle_gamma   90.00
#
_symmetry.space_group_name_H-M   'P 1'
#
loop_
_entity.id
_entity.type
_entity.pdbx_description
1 polymer ?
#
loop_
_entity_poly.entity_id
_entity_poly.type
_entity_poly.pdbx_seq_one_letter_code
_entity_poly.pdbx_strand_id
1 'polypeptide(L)'
;MGPFRLLLLIVLVLTSGALAQEDPQTPQGCLDPVDNCDTTVDYFEEKVVAKYAERLPKIDFSNTYVDVDEESLREDTTFKYRFVRCGCDAPAGVDDDRTVIYVPAASLFVGDSVVVGMIGTPEFNGLASIAAVPLMSTIASSDAWTRFNEGDIVEVGAADFSNNFKDLFNTEVLPETPPVSIITTFSLDSFEQNLATAQAEDAEITTVALLSQEVEETTPLGRAEHVKIFGILLHRIAEANKLFSTIDTEYNAAKELAVTIERVPSAMTNYPFGTTWSVANGISYIGQFLADANVDYRIQDAESPATLSLSAQEMSGNFSSADYWINISSFGTRFNTLNEVADSATISSSYPEVPSYESMQCGNAWANDADTYSEGVKVEQGTSNNFFELGVVEPNLILYDLIKLFHPGAFENREFRFYRKIAEGAFAGECPVPDLPSEAAAGFAYSSKSFTATGVSRFEVEDVQVSDLIPAVTEALDVQSDNVEINLQADRETPSQTDLTFVVNVEEEQADAMVEKLEGQEFYDAVFTVLMDIPSDSADVTLEPNPADGDNGGDGGDNGGDGGDNGGDGGDNGGDGGDNGGGGGLAAGWIVLIVFASLGVAALAATTFVYAQRRRRRRGFQESYGGVVEGPADNEVYE
;
A
#
# COMPACT_ATOMS: atom_id res chain seq x y z
N MET A 1 2.69 8.02 102.81
CA MET A 1 3.09 7.88 101.40
C MET A 1 3.05 6.40 101.07
N GLY A 2 2.22 5.96 100.13
CA GLY A 2 2.11 4.56 99.73
C GLY A 2 2.09 4.45 98.20
N PRO A 3 2.88 3.55 97.58
CA PRO A 3 2.90 3.39 96.15
C PRO A 3 1.80 2.43 95.66
N PHE A 4 1.17 2.81 94.55
CA PHE A 4 0.18 2.02 93.83
C PHE A 4 0.80 0.79 93.15
N ARG A 5 0.00 -0.27 93.00
CA ARG A 5 0.18 -1.26 91.93
C ARG A 5 -0.70 -0.84 90.75
N LEU A 6 -0.13 -0.77 89.55
CA LEU A 6 -0.89 -0.59 88.31
C LEU A 6 -0.91 -1.93 87.56
N LEU A 7 -2.10 -2.50 87.34
CA LEU A 7 -2.30 -3.57 86.38
C LEU A 7 -2.43 -2.95 84.98
N LEU A 8 -1.78 -3.54 83.97
CA LEU A 8 -2.01 -3.17 82.57
C LEU A 8 -2.68 -4.35 81.85
N LEU A 9 -3.90 -4.13 81.37
CA LEU A 9 -4.67 -5.09 80.59
C LEU A 9 -4.24 -4.98 79.12
N ILE A 10 -3.78 -6.09 78.54
CA ILE A 10 -3.57 -6.20 77.09
C ILE A 10 -4.86 -6.76 76.48
N VAL A 11 -5.52 -5.98 75.63
CA VAL A 11 -6.64 -6.44 74.81
C VAL A 11 -6.07 -6.85 73.45
N LEU A 12 -6.11 -8.15 73.17
CA LEU A 12 -5.75 -8.72 71.88
C LEU A 12 -6.97 -8.65 70.96
N VAL A 13 -6.97 -7.73 70.00
CA VAL A 13 -7.97 -7.69 68.93
C VAL A 13 -7.49 -8.60 67.81
N LEU A 14 -8.11 -9.78 67.70
CA LEU A 14 -7.94 -10.66 66.55
C LEU A 14 -8.84 -10.16 65.40
N THR A 15 -8.29 -9.33 64.51
CA THR A 15 -8.90 -9.11 63.20
C THR A 15 -8.61 -10.32 62.32
N SER A 16 -9.64 -11.14 62.08
CA SER A 16 -9.63 -12.14 61.03
C SER A 16 -9.47 -11.46 59.68
N GLY A 17 -8.28 -11.57 59.07
CA GLY A 17 -8.08 -11.20 57.68
C GLY A 17 -8.85 -12.19 56.82
N ALA A 18 -10.05 -11.80 56.36
CA ALA A 18 -10.57 -12.34 55.14
C ALA A 18 -9.63 -11.86 54.04
N LEU A 19 -8.98 -12.79 53.33
CA LEU A 19 -8.33 -12.48 52.08
C LEU A 19 -9.44 -12.01 51.13
N ALA A 20 -9.49 -10.71 50.88
CA ALA A 20 -10.18 -10.22 49.69
C ALA A 20 -9.37 -10.77 48.53
N GLN A 21 -9.94 -11.74 47.83
CA GLN A 21 -9.47 -12.13 46.52
C GLN A 21 -9.67 -10.88 45.65
N GLU A 22 -8.58 -10.31 45.16
CA GLU A 22 -8.67 -9.21 44.20
C GLU A 22 -9.47 -9.74 43.01
N ASP A 23 -10.50 -8.99 42.61
CA ASP A 23 -11.21 -9.24 41.36
C ASP A 23 -10.14 -9.21 40.25
N PRO A 24 -10.12 -10.16 39.30
CA PRO A 24 -9.18 -10.10 38.19
C PRO A 24 -9.39 -8.77 37.48
N GLN A 25 -8.43 -7.85 37.59
CA GLN A 25 -8.58 -6.56 36.95
C GLN A 25 -8.64 -6.80 35.45
N THR A 26 -9.75 -6.37 34.83
CA THR A 26 -9.89 -6.33 33.39
C THR A 26 -8.64 -5.67 32.80
N PRO A 27 -7.93 -6.32 31.86
CA PRO A 27 -6.75 -5.73 31.24
C PRO A 27 -7.06 -4.32 30.74
N GLN A 28 -6.26 -3.35 31.17
CA GLN A 28 -6.52 -1.94 30.87
C GLN A 28 -6.42 -1.69 29.36
N GLY A 29 -7.38 -0.94 28.80
CA GLY A 29 -7.34 -0.53 27.39
C GLY A 29 -8.03 -1.45 26.38
N CYS A 30 -8.97 -2.30 26.78
CA CYS A 30 -9.68 -3.17 25.82
C CYS A 30 -11.21 -3.19 26.03
N LEU A 31 -11.97 -3.40 24.95
CA LEU A 31 -13.43 -3.25 24.87
C LEU A 31 -14.18 -4.56 25.11
N ASP A 32 -15.46 -4.43 25.48
CA ASP A 32 -16.42 -5.53 25.64
C ASP A 32 -15.82 -6.77 26.34
N PRO A 33 -15.29 -6.64 27.58
CA PRO A 33 -14.67 -7.75 28.29
C PRO A 33 -15.69 -8.84 28.62
N VAL A 34 -15.25 -10.10 28.54
CA VAL A 34 -16.05 -11.27 28.92
C VAL A 34 -16.00 -11.44 30.45
N ASP A 35 -17.16 -11.36 31.09
CA ASP A 35 -17.32 -11.71 32.51
C ASP A 35 -17.07 -13.22 32.73
N ASN A 36 -16.03 -13.58 33.47
CA ASN A 36 -15.65 -14.97 33.80
C ASN A 36 -15.36 -15.82 32.55
N CYS A 37 -14.28 -15.54 31.83
CA CYS A 37 -13.88 -16.30 30.64
C CYS A 37 -13.84 -17.83 30.85
N ASP A 38 -14.63 -18.55 30.03
CA ASP A 38 -14.68 -20.00 30.01
C ASP A 38 -13.79 -20.53 28.89
N THR A 39 -12.67 -21.18 29.24
CA THR A 39 -11.71 -21.71 28.27
C THR A 39 -12.24 -22.83 27.37
N THR A 40 -13.46 -23.33 27.62
CA THR A 40 -14.13 -24.31 26.76
C THR A 40 -15.01 -23.67 25.66
N VAL A 41 -15.28 -22.37 25.75
CA VAL A 41 -16.00 -21.59 24.73
C VAL A 41 -15.02 -21.06 23.69
N ASP A 42 -15.34 -21.25 22.41
CA ASP A 42 -14.58 -20.66 21.31
C ASP A 42 -15.05 -19.21 21.10
N TYR A 43 -14.28 -18.25 21.63
CA TYR A 43 -14.56 -16.82 21.47
C TYR A 43 -14.16 -16.28 20.09
N PHE A 44 -13.54 -17.11 19.25
CA PHE A 44 -13.13 -16.76 17.88
C PHE A 44 -13.79 -17.74 16.90
N GLU A 45 -15.12 -17.94 17.00
CA GLU A 45 -15.87 -18.94 16.22
C GLU A 45 -15.52 -18.92 14.71
N GLU A 46 -15.49 -17.71 14.13
CA GLU A 46 -15.02 -17.47 12.77
C GLU A 46 -13.49 -17.45 12.70
N LYS A 47 -12.93 -18.14 11.71
CA LYS A 47 -11.49 -18.33 11.54
C LYS A 47 -10.94 -17.53 10.36
N VAL A 48 -9.69 -17.10 10.47
CA VAL A 48 -8.92 -16.49 9.39
C VAL A 48 -8.08 -17.58 8.71
N VAL A 49 -8.03 -17.54 7.39
CA VAL A 49 -7.04 -18.25 6.56
C VAL A 49 -6.48 -17.23 5.57
N ALA A 50 -5.16 -17.14 5.48
CA ALA A 50 -4.46 -16.37 4.45
C ALA A 50 -4.41 -17.19 3.14
N LYS A 51 -4.65 -16.52 2.01
CA LYS A 51 -4.68 -17.07 0.65
C LYS A 51 -3.66 -16.39 -0.27
N TYR A 52 -3.33 -15.12 0.02
CA TYR A 52 -2.50 -14.25 -0.81
C TYR A 52 -1.43 -13.48 -0.02
N ALA A 53 -1.66 -13.18 1.27
CA ALA A 53 -0.66 -12.54 2.12
C ALA A 53 0.48 -13.52 2.44
N GLU A 54 1.63 -13.31 1.83
CA GLU A 54 2.82 -14.13 2.09
C GLU A 54 3.44 -13.82 3.45
N ARG A 55 3.28 -12.58 3.93
CA ARG A 55 3.83 -12.13 5.22
C ARG A 55 3.02 -12.60 6.42
N LEU A 56 1.92 -13.33 6.19
CA LEU A 56 1.07 -13.95 7.23
C LEU A 56 1.12 -15.49 7.18
N PRO A 57 2.31 -16.12 7.31
CA PRO A 57 2.51 -17.56 7.08
C PRO A 57 1.74 -18.45 8.06
N LYS A 58 1.37 -17.96 9.25
CA LYS A 58 0.80 -18.79 10.30
C LYS A 58 -0.14 -18.03 11.24
N ILE A 59 -1.36 -18.57 11.36
CA ILE A 59 -2.43 -18.07 12.23
C ILE A 59 -3.07 -19.26 12.94
N ASP A 60 -2.73 -19.46 14.22
CA ASP A 60 -3.21 -20.57 15.05
C ASP A 60 -4.36 -20.09 15.96
N PHE A 61 -5.55 -20.68 15.79
CA PHE A 61 -6.71 -20.36 16.62
C PHE A 61 -6.81 -21.26 17.85
N SER A 62 -6.97 -20.64 19.02
CA SER A 62 -7.41 -21.28 20.26
C SER A 62 -8.75 -20.67 20.72
N ASN A 63 -9.39 -21.32 21.69
CA ASN A 63 -10.68 -20.89 22.22
C ASN A 63 -10.69 -19.44 22.75
N THR A 64 -9.61 -19.01 23.43
CA THR A 64 -9.53 -17.71 24.12
C THR A 64 -8.47 -16.77 23.55
N TYR A 65 -7.72 -17.19 22.53
CA TYR A 65 -6.69 -16.37 21.88
C TYR A 65 -6.40 -16.84 20.44
N VAL A 66 -5.78 -15.97 19.65
CA VAL A 66 -5.23 -16.27 18.32
C VAL A 66 -3.75 -15.94 18.32
N ASP A 67 -2.91 -16.90 17.93
CA ASP A 67 -1.48 -16.69 17.73
C ASP A 67 -1.23 -16.38 16.24
N VAL A 68 -0.52 -15.29 15.97
CA VAL A 68 -0.14 -14.87 14.61
C VAL A 68 1.38 -14.75 14.57
N ASP A 69 1.98 -15.30 13.51
CA ASP A 69 3.38 -15.09 13.18
C ASP A 69 3.42 -14.28 11.87
N GLU A 70 4.04 -13.11 11.88
CA GLU A 70 4.20 -12.22 10.72
C GLU A 70 5.67 -12.19 10.29
N GLU A 71 5.95 -12.52 9.03
CA GLU A 71 7.31 -12.49 8.46
C GLU A 71 7.61 -11.14 7.83
N SER A 72 8.77 -10.56 8.14
CA SER A 72 9.27 -9.34 7.50
C SER A 72 10.49 -9.62 6.62
N LEU A 73 10.55 -8.92 5.49
CA LEU A 73 11.70 -8.84 4.59
C LEU A 73 12.91 -8.15 5.26
N ARG A 74 12.70 -7.45 6.39
CA ARG A 74 13.79 -6.90 7.18
C ARG A 74 14.44 -7.99 8.03
N GLU A 75 15.69 -8.30 7.70
CA GLU A 75 16.59 -9.18 8.47
C GLU A 75 16.05 -10.64 8.63
N ASP A 76 15.14 -11.07 7.74
CA ASP A 76 14.42 -12.34 7.81
C ASP A 76 13.78 -12.60 9.19
N THR A 77 13.17 -11.55 9.76
CA THR A 77 12.60 -11.57 11.11
C THR A 77 11.15 -12.01 11.13
N THR A 78 10.76 -12.71 12.20
CA THR A 78 9.35 -13.10 12.44
C THR A 78 8.85 -12.42 13.70
N PHE A 79 7.87 -11.53 13.56
CA PHE A 79 7.17 -10.89 14.66
C PHE A 79 6.03 -11.80 15.11
N LYS A 80 5.93 -12.06 16.42
CA LYS A 80 4.97 -13.01 16.97
C LYS A 80 3.99 -12.32 17.89
N TYR A 81 2.71 -12.47 17.60
CA TYR A 81 1.62 -11.88 18.35
C TYR A 81 0.73 -12.96 18.98
N ARG A 82 0.10 -12.61 20.10
CA ARG A 82 -0.97 -13.37 20.74
C ARG A 82 -2.13 -12.44 21.06
N PHE A 83 -3.18 -12.50 20.23
CA PHE A 83 -4.41 -11.74 20.40
C PHE A 83 -5.35 -12.46 21.38
N VAL A 84 -5.42 -12.00 22.63
CA VAL A 84 -6.21 -12.62 23.71
C VAL A 84 -7.57 -11.94 23.83
N ARG A 85 -8.65 -12.70 23.98
CA ARG A 85 -9.98 -12.13 24.19
C ARG A 85 -10.04 -11.34 25.51
N CYS A 86 -10.53 -10.10 25.48
CA CYS A 86 -10.76 -9.30 26.68
C CYS A 86 -11.56 -10.05 27.75
N GLY A 87 -11.09 -10.02 28.99
CA GLY A 87 -11.68 -10.77 30.12
C GLY A 87 -11.18 -12.21 30.26
N CYS A 88 -10.35 -12.70 29.33
CA CYS A 88 -9.57 -13.92 29.46
C CYS A 88 -8.12 -13.62 29.88
N ASP A 89 -7.52 -14.51 30.65
CA ASP A 89 -6.07 -14.48 30.91
C ASP A 89 -5.28 -15.01 29.70
N ALA A 90 -4.11 -14.42 29.44
CA ALA A 90 -3.13 -15.03 28.56
C ALA A 90 -2.65 -16.39 29.14
N PRO A 91 -2.53 -17.46 28.34
CA PRO A 91 -2.19 -18.79 28.83
C PRO A 91 -0.80 -18.83 29.48
N ALA A 92 -0.74 -19.16 30.77
CA ALA A 92 0.51 -19.26 31.51
C ALA A 92 1.28 -20.55 31.19
N GLY A 93 2.60 -20.45 31.03
CA GLY A 93 3.51 -21.61 30.99
C GLY A 93 4.11 -21.97 29.64
N VAL A 94 3.91 -21.14 28.61
CA VAL A 94 4.79 -21.13 27.43
C VAL A 94 5.75 -19.96 27.59
N ASP A 95 7.05 -20.24 27.58
CA ASP A 95 8.12 -19.23 27.55
C ASP A 95 8.23 -18.75 26.08
N ASP A 96 7.19 -18.05 25.64
CA ASP A 96 6.92 -17.64 24.26
C ASP A 96 7.24 -16.15 24.14
N ASP A 97 8.07 -15.78 23.17
CA ASP A 97 8.52 -14.41 22.90
C ASP A 97 7.43 -13.53 22.23
N ARG A 98 6.15 -13.90 22.42
CA ARG A 98 4.98 -13.25 21.82
C ARG A 98 4.60 -11.96 22.53
N THR A 99 4.37 -10.93 21.73
CA THR A 99 3.67 -9.72 22.15
C THR A 99 2.19 -10.05 22.37
N VAL A 100 1.71 -9.90 23.61
CA VAL A 100 0.30 -10.11 23.98
C VAL A 100 -0.51 -8.85 23.73
N ILE A 101 -1.59 -8.98 22.96
CA ILE A 101 -2.54 -7.91 22.62
C ILE A 101 -3.93 -8.34 23.08
N TYR A 102 -4.64 -7.52 23.86
CA TYR A 102 -6.02 -7.81 24.25
C TYR A 102 -7.04 -7.25 23.25
N VAL A 103 -7.99 -8.08 22.82
CA VAL A 103 -8.95 -7.76 21.73
C VAL A 103 -10.42 -7.86 22.16
N PRO A 104 -11.29 -6.93 21.72
CA PRO A 104 -10.99 -5.74 20.90
C PRO A 104 -10.18 -4.66 21.61
N ALA A 105 -9.22 -4.05 20.92
CA ALA A 105 -8.45 -2.92 21.46
C ALA A 105 -9.31 -1.64 21.58
N ALA A 106 -9.25 -0.95 22.73
CA ALA A 106 -10.09 0.22 23.01
C ALA A 106 -9.52 1.56 22.56
N SER A 107 -8.20 1.64 22.42
CA SER A 107 -7.50 2.84 22.01
C SER A 107 -6.28 2.44 21.18
N LEU A 108 -6.08 3.12 20.06
CA LEU A 108 -5.04 2.86 19.08
C LEU A 108 -4.26 4.15 18.81
N PHE A 109 -2.94 4.05 18.79
CA PHE A 109 -2.12 4.91 17.94
C PHE A 109 -2.02 4.26 16.56
N VAL A 110 -2.24 5.04 15.50
CA VAL A 110 -2.16 4.54 14.12
C VAL A 110 -1.12 5.36 13.36
N GLY A 111 0.03 4.75 13.11
CA GLY A 111 1.22 5.38 12.52
C GLY A 111 1.19 5.51 10.99
N ASP A 112 0.19 4.94 10.30
CA ASP A 112 0.05 5.02 8.85
C ASP A 112 -1.42 5.22 8.43
N SER A 113 -1.63 6.11 7.46
CA SER A 113 -2.88 6.29 6.72
C SER A 113 -3.44 5.00 6.14
N VAL A 114 -2.61 4.08 5.63
CA VAL A 114 -3.06 2.80 5.05
C VAL A 114 -3.87 1.99 6.08
N VAL A 115 -3.41 1.97 7.33
CA VAL A 115 -4.11 1.31 8.44
C VAL A 115 -5.40 2.06 8.79
N VAL A 116 -5.43 3.40 8.73
CA VAL A 116 -6.66 4.20 8.93
C VAL A 116 -7.73 3.80 7.92
N GLY A 117 -7.36 3.58 6.65
CA GLY A 117 -8.28 3.04 5.64
C GLY A 117 -8.71 1.61 5.92
N MET A 118 -7.78 0.71 6.28
CA MET A 118 -8.09 -0.68 6.63
C MET A 118 -9.10 -0.82 7.77
N ILE A 119 -8.88 -0.10 8.88
CA ILE A 119 -9.74 -0.19 10.06
C ILE A 119 -10.94 0.76 9.98
N GLY A 120 -10.90 1.74 9.09
CA GLY A 120 -11.90 2.79 8.96
C GLY A 120 -13.10 2.44 8.09
N THR A 121 -13.15 1.23 7.52
CA THR A 121 -14.31 0.79 6.76
C THR A 121 -15.60 0.76 7.61
N PRO A 122 -16.78 1.00 7.02
CA PRO A 122 -18.05 0.97 7.75
C PRO A 122 -18.33 -0.36 8.46
N GLU A 123 -17.80 -1.46 7.93
CA GLU A 123 -17.86 -2.80 8.49
C GLU A 123 -17.16 -2.92 9.85
N PHE A 124 -16.01 -2.28 10.04
CA PHE A 124 -15.26 -2.35 11.30
C PHE A 124 -15.63 -1.26 12.28
N ASN A 125 -15.91 -0.05 11.80
CA ASN A 125 -16.03 1.16 12.63
C ASN A 125 -14.76 1.40 13.49
N GLY A 126 -13.60 0.91 13.04
CA GLY A 126 -12.33 0.94 13.77
C GLY A 126 -11.74 2.33 13.95
N LEU A 127 -12.20 3.33 13.16
CA LEU A 127 -11.93 4.75 13.42
C LEU A 127 -12.21 5.09 14.89
N ALA A 128 -13.31 4.60 15.45
CA ALA A 128 -13.72 4.91 16.83
C ALA A 128 -12.69 4.53 17.90
N SER A 129 -11.80 3.56 17.63
CA SER A 129 -10.70 3.18 18.51
C SER A 129 -9.42 4.02 18.29
N ILE A 130 -9.31 4.80 17.22
CA ILE A 130 -8.15 5.69 17.00
C ILE A 130 -8.21 6.84 18.00
N ALA A 131 -7.16 6.98 18.81
CA ALA A 131 -6.98 8.08 19.77
C ALA A 131 -5.80 9.01 19.39
N ALA A 132 -4.82 8.52 18.63
CA ALA A 132 -3.70 9.33 18.17
C ALA A 132 -3.16 8.92 16.79
N VAL A 133 -2.65 9.90 16.04
CA VAL A 133 -1.96 9.74 14.75
C VAL A 133 -0.71 10.64 14.68
N PRO A 134 0.26 10.35 13.80
CA PRO A 134 1.44 11.21 13.64
C PRO A 134 1.07 12.61 13.15
N LEU A 135 0.36 12.69 12.03
CA LEU A 135 -0.02 13.94 11.38
C LEU A 135 -1.41 13.80 10.77
N MET A 136 -2.31 14.74 11.04
CA MET A 136 -3.62 14.78 10.38
C MET A 136 -3.50 15.12 8.90
N SER A 137 -2.46 15.87 8.51
CA SER A 137 -2.22 16.23 7.11
C SER A 137 -1.98 15.02 6.20
N THR A 138 -1.56 13.86 6.77
CA THR A 138 -1.39 12.61 6.02
C THR A 138 -2.65 11.73 6.00
N ILE A 139 -3.76 12.14 6.62
CA ILE A 139 -5.02 11.40 6.67
C ILE A 139 -6.06 12.00 5.72
N ALA A 140 -6.70 11.17 4.90
CA ALA A 140 -7.73 11.56 3.95
C ALA A 140 -9.15 11.55 4.55
N SER A 141 -9.44 10.62 5.47
CA SER A 141 -10.76 10.41 6.07
C SER A 141 -11.36 11.67 6.71
N SER A 142 -12.50 12.11 6.17
CA SER A 142 -13.34 13.20 6.72
C SER A 142 -13.81 12.94 8.15
N ASP A 143 -14.02 11.68 8.49
CA ASP A 143 -14.51 11.25 9.81
C ASP A 143 -13.38 11.29 10.85
N ALA A 144 -12.15 10.93 10.44
CA ALA A 144 -10.95 11.16 11.25
C ALA A 144 -10.73 12.67 11.49
N TRP A 145 -10.83 13.50 10.44
CA TRP A 145 -10.77 14.96 10.57
C TRP A 145 -11.86 15.53 11.48
N THR A 146 -13.08 15.00 11.42
CA THR A 146 -14.18 15.40 12.32
C THR A 146 -13.81 15.12 13.78
N ARG A 147 -13.37 13.89 14.07
CA ARG A 147 -12.98 13.47 15.43
C ARG A 147 -11.75 14.21 15.96
N PHE A 148 -10.78 14.53 15.11
CA PHE A 148 -9.67 15.44 15.47
C PHE A 148 -10.16 16.84 15.86
N ASN A 149 -11.09 17.43 15.09
CA ASN A 149 -11.66 18.74 15.39
C ASN A 149 -12.52 18.75 16.67
N GLU A 150 -13.14 17.63 17.02
CA GLU A 150 -13.88 17.45 18.28
C GLU A 150 -12.94 17.20 19.48
N GLY A 151 -11.72 16.72 19.23
CA GLY A 151 -10.67 16.47 20.22
C GLY A 151 -10.54 15.01 20.66
N ASP A 152 -11.14 14.09 19.92
CA ASP A 152 -11.11 12.63 20.15
C ASP A 152 -9.85 11.96 19.55
N ILE A 153 -9.26 12.58 18.51
CA ILE A 153 -7.94 12.20 17.97
C ILE A 153 -6.93 13.29 18.34
N VAL A 154 -5.73 12.89 18.77
CA VAL A 154 -4.60 13.76 19.06
C VAL A 154 -3.49 13.57 18.02
N GLU A 155 -2.95 14.66 17.49
CA GLU A 155 -1.75 14.65 16.66
C GLU A 155 -0.50 14.61 17.55
N VAL A 156 0.38 13.64 17.33
CA VAL A 156 1.58 13.38 18.18
C VAL A 156 2.90 13.25 17.39
N GLY A 157 2.91 13.59 16.11
CA GLY A 157 4.11 13.61 15.26
C GLY A 157 4.79 14.98 15.16
N ALA A 158 5.82 15.07 14.32
CA ALA A 158 6.53 16.31 14.03
C ALA A 158 6.29 16.78 12.59
N ALA A 159 6.43 18.10 12.35
CA ALA A 159 6.16 18.74 11.07
C ALA A 159 7.12 18.33 9.92
N ASP A 160 8.11 17.48 10.19
CA ASP A 160 9.01 16.86 9.22
C ASP A 160 8.58 15.44 8.81
N PHE A 161 7.34 15.05 9.13
CA PHE A 161 6.77 13.71 8.93
C PHE A 161 7.43 12.60 9.77
N SER A 162 8.27 12.94 10.75
CA SER A 162 8.79 11.96 11.70
C SER A 162 7.78 11.63 12.81
N ASN A 163 7.76 10.35 13.19
CA ASN A 163 7.01 9.87 14.34
C ASN A 163 7.67 10.36 15.64
N ASN A 164 7.14 11.44 16.22
CA ASN A 164 7.58 11.96 17.51
C ASN A 164 6.98 11.13 18.67
N PHE A 165 7.36 9.86 18.76
CA PHE A 165 6.87 8.91 19.76
C PHE A 165 7.02 9.40 21.21
N LYS A 166 7.89 10.37 21.49
CA LYS A 166 7.95 11.04 22.79
C LYS A 166 6.63 11.72 23.19
N ASP A 167 5.92 12.34 22.25
CA ASP A 167 4.65 13.01 22.54
C ASP A 167 3.48 12.00 22.65
N LEU A 168 3.56 10.84 21.98
CA LEU A 168 2.65 9.71 22.17
C LEU A 168 2.67 9.20 23.63
N PHE A 169 3.83 9.23 24.27
CA PHE A 169 4.04 8.75 25.65
C PHE A 169 3.95 9.87 26.71
N ASN A 170 3.61 11.10 26.30
CA ASN A 170 3.57 12.26 27.19
C ASN A 170 2.15 12.53 27.70
N THR A 171 1.90 12.29 28.99
CA THR A 171 0.58 12.48 29.62
C THR A 171 0.09 13.94 29.67
N GLU A 172 0.94 14.93 29.39
CA GLU A 172 0.49 16.32 29.16
C GLU A 172 -0.07 16.56 27.76
N VAL A 173 0.27 15.69 26.79
CA VAL A 173 -0.20 15.74 25.39
C VAL A 173 -1.38 14.78 25.19
N LEU A 174 -1.20 13.51 25.54
CA LEU A 174 -2.18 12.44 25.38
C LEU A 174 -2.50 11.84 26.77
N PRO A 175 -3.72 12.06 27.33
CA PRO A 175 -4.00 11.75 28.74
C PRO A 175 -3.85 10.27 29.14
N GLU A 176 -4.09 9.36 28.21
CA GLU A 176 -3.93 7.91 28.37
C GLU A 176 -3.21 7.36 27.13
N THR A 177 -2.05 6.74 27.31
CA THR A 177 -1.29 6.14 26.21
C THR A 177 -2.08 4.97 25.61
N PRO A 178 -2.28 4.90 24.28
CA PRO A 178 -2.94 3.78 23.63
C PRO A 178 -2.25 2.46 23.96
N PRO A 179 -2.97 1.41 24.39
CA PRO A 179 -2.39 0.10 24.71
C PRO A 179 -1.78 -0.59 23.49
N VAL A 180 -2.23 -0.25 22.27
CA VAL A 180 -1.68 -0.77 21.02
C VAL A 180 -1.27 0.39 20.12
N SER A 181 -0.04 0.34 19.63
CA SER A 181 0.52 1.27 18.66
C SER A 181 0.78 0.53 17.35
N ILE A 182 0.01 0.84 16.30
CA ILE A 182 0.19 0.23 14.99
C ILE A 182 1.22 1.06 14.21
N ILE A 183 2.35 0.46 13.85
CA ILE A 183 3.49 1.17 13.23
C ILE A 183 4.09 0.36 12.08
N THR A 184 4.80 1.01 11.16
CA THR A 184 5.56 0.32 10.09
C THR A 184 6.87 -0.25 10.62
N THR A 185 7.41 -1.31 10.00
CA THR A 185 8.71 -1.92 10.34
C THR A 185 9.86 -0.90 10.39
N PHE A 186 9.82 0.14 9.55
CA PHE A 186 10.78 1.25 9.52
C PHE A 186 10.78 2.12 10.78
N SER A 187 9.69 2.11 11.55
CA SER A 187 9.52 2.91 12.77
C SER A 187 9.83 2.16 14.07
N LEU A 188 10.10 0.85 14.00
CA LEU A 188 10.26 0.01 15.19
C LEU A 188 11.41 0.48 16.10
N ASP A 189 12.62 0.64 15.55
CA ASP A 189 13.82 1.02 16.31
C ASP A 189 13.63 2.33 17.10
N SER A 190 12.96 3.31 16.49
CA SER A 190 12.70 4.62 17.10
C SER A 190 11.51 4.57 18.07
N PHE A 191 10.50 3.74 17.83
CA PHE A 191 9.43 3.46 18.78
C PHE A 191 9.98 2.84 20.07
N GLU A 192 10.73 1.75 19.97
CA GLU A 192 11.28 1.03 21.12
C GLU A 192 12.22 1.89 21.95
N GLN A 193 13.10 2.68 21.31
CA GLN A 193 14.01 3.59 22.00
C GLN A 193 13.25 4.67 22.80
N ASN A 194 12.19 5.25 22.24
CA ASN A 194 11.37 6.25 22.93
C ASN A 194 10.53 5.60 24.04
N LEU A 195 9.99 4.40 23.81
CA LEU A 195 9.19 3.66 24.78
C LEU A 195 10.03 3.26 26.00
N ALA A 196 11.23 2.69 25.80
CA ALA A 196 12.14 2.35 26.88
C ALA A 196 12.58 3.58 27.70
N THR A 197 12.71 4.74 27.04
CA THR A 197 12.98 6.02 27.73
C THR A 197 11.78 6.47 28.56
N ALA A 198 10.57 6.43 28.00
CA ALA A 198 9.35 6.80 28.69
C ALA A 198 9.04 5.87 29.89
N GLN A 199 9.21 4.55 29.73
CA GLN A 199 9.04 3.55 30.79
C GLN A 199 10.05 3.70 31.94
N ALA A 200 11.23 4.28 31.68
CA ALA A 200 12.19 4.61 32.73
C ALA A 200 11.79 5.87 33.54
N GLU A 201 10.93 6.73 32.99
CA GLU A 201 10.36 7.90 33.66
C GLU A 201 9.01 7.60 34.33
N ASP A 202 8.16 6.80 33.67
CA ASP A 202 6.84 6.35 34.14
C ASP A 202 6.57 4.88 33.76
N ALA A 203 6.60 4.01 34.77
CA ALA A 203 6.42 2.57 34.60
C ALA A 203 4.95 2.14 34.36
N GLU A 204 3.98 3.06 34.39
CA GLU A 204 2.58 2.76 34.05
C GLU A 204 2.36 2.69 32.51
N ILE A 205 3.34 3.12 31.72
CA ILE A 205 3.31 3.10 30.23
C ILE A 205 3.51 1.67 29.72
N THR A 206 2.42 1.06 29.25
CA THR A 206 2.33 -0.39 28.93
C THR A 206 1.91 -0.69 27.49
N THR A 207 2.05 0.29 26.58
CA THR A 207 1.75 0.14 25.15
C THR A 207 2.63 -0.91 24.45
N VAL A 208 2.07 -1.60 23.47
CA VAL A 208 2.77 -2.58 22.63
C VAL A 208 2.69 -2.21 21.15
N ALA A 209 3.74 -2.53 20.38
CA ALA A 209 3.75 -2.37 18.93
C ALA A 209 3.03 -3.54 18.24
N LEU A 210 2.10 -3.24 17.34
CA LEU A 210 1.67 -4.13 16.26
C LEU A 210 2.27 -3.58 14.96
N LEU A 211 2.90 -4.43 14.16
CA LEU A 211 3.46 -3.98 12.89
C LEU A 211 2.43 -4.01 11.77
N SER A 212 2.50 -3.04 10.87
CA SER A 212 1.80 -3.05 9.59
C SER A 212 2.74 -3.67 8.56
N GLN A 213 2.47 -4.92 8.19
CA GLN A 213 3.29 -5.71 7.27
C GLN A 213 2.74 -5.75 5.82
N GLU A 214 1.59 -5.12 5.55
CA GLU A 214 1.04 -5.02 4.19
C GLU A 214 1.99 -4.26 3.23
N VAL A 215 2.78 -3.30 3.71
CA VAL A 215 3.72 -2.54 2.87
C VAL A 215 4.79 -3.42 2.24
N GLU A 216 5.06 -4.58 2.84
CA GLU A 216 6.04 -5.58 2.40
C GLU A 216 5.44 -6.61 1.43
N GLU A 217 4.12 -6.69 1.28
CA GLU A 217 3.47 -7.53 0.27
C GLU A 217 3.61 -6.93 -1.14
N THR A 218 3.90 -7.77 -2.12
CA THR A 218 4.09 -7.38 -3.53
C THR A 218 2.79 -7.40 -4.35
N THR A 219 1.75 -8.11 -3.90
CA THR A 219 0.49 -8.23 -4.64
C THR A 219 -0.66 -7.41 -4.01
N PRO A 220 -1.58 -6.83 -4.79
CA PRO A 220 -2.69 -6.07 -4.24
C PRO A 220 -3.66 -6.89 -3.38
N LEU A 221 -3.88 -8.17 -3.73
CA LEU A 221 -4.65 -9.09 -2.90
C LEU A 221 -3.91 -9.51 -1.62
N GLY A 222 -2.59 -9.65 -1.66
CA GLY A 222 -1.77 -9.86 -0.47
C GLY A 222 -1.94 -8.70 0.52
N ARG A 223 -1.74 -7.46 0.06
CA ARG A 223 -1.97 -6.25 0.89
C ARG A 223 -3.36 -6.19 1.49
N ALA A 224 -4.39 -6.37 0.65
CA ALA A 224 -5.78 -6.32 1.11
C ALA A 224 -6.12 -7.40 2.14
N GLU A 225 -5.39 -8.52 2.18
CA GLU A 225 -5.70 -9.61 3.12
C GLU A 225 -5.27 -9.32 4.56
N HIS A 226 -4.33 -8.39 4.79
CA HIS A 226 -3.96 -7.91 6.14
C HIS A 226 -5.14 -7.28 6.89
N VAL A 227 -6.21 -6.90 6.17
CA VAL A 227 -7.50 -6.53 6.76
C VAL A 227 -8.05 -7.58 7.74
N LYS A 228 -7.66 -8.86 7.57
CA LYS A 228 -8.02 -9.97 8.48
C LYS A 228 -7.29 -9.90 9.83
N ILE A 229 -6.07 -9.38 9.89
CA ILE A 229 -5.36 -9.12 11.16
C ILE A 229 -6.08 -8.01 11.94
N PHE A 230 -6.50 -6.95 11.28
CA PHE A 230 -7.31 -5.91 11.91
C PHE A 230 -8.72 -6.42 12.30
N GLY A 231 -9.28 -7.37 11.55
CA GLY A 231 -10.43 -8.17 11.97
C GLY A 231 -10.23 -8.93 13.27
N ILE A 232 -9.02 -9.46 13.55
CA ILE A 232 -8.69 -10.07 14.85
C ILE A 232 -8.56 -8.98 15.93
N LEU A 233 -7.78 -7.92 15.66
CA LEU A 233 -7.53 -6.80 16.59
C LEU A 233 -8.81 -6.12 17.10
N LEU A 234 -9.80 -5.97 16.23
CA LEU A 234 -11.09 -5.33 16.51
C LEU A 234 -12.20 -6.33 16.85
N HIS A 235 -11.91 -7.63 16.88
CA HIS A 235 -12.88 -8.70 17.14
C HIS A 235 -14.07 -8.63 16.16
N ARG A 236 -13.75 -8.61 14.87
CA ARG A 236 -14.62 -8.46 13.68
C ARG A 236 -14.17 -9.38 12.53
N ILE A 237 -13.88 -10.65 12.85
CA ILE A 237 -13.35 -11.61 11.87
C ILE A 237 -14.37 -11.92 10.76
N ALA A 238 -15.65 -12.01 11.11
CA ALA A 238 -16.73 -12.25 10.14
C ALA A 238 -16.81 -11.13 9.10
N GLU A 239 -16.71 -9.88 9.54
CA GLU A 239 -16.70 -8.69 8.72
C GLU A 239 -15.45 -8.63 7.83
N ALA A 240 -14.26 -8.91 8.38
CA ALA A 240 -13.02 -8.95 7.62
C ALA A 240 -13.02 -10.02 6.52
N ASN A 241 -13.47 -11.24 6.85
CA ASN A 241 -13.61 -12.33 5.89
C ASN A 241 -14.59 -11.96 4.77
N LYS A 242 -15.71 -11.31 5.08
CA LYS A 242 -16.70 -10.86 4.10
C LYS A 242 -16.17 -9.73 3.19
N LEU A 243 -15.51 -8.73 3.77
CA LEU A 243 -14.87 -7.64 3.02
C LEU A 243 -13.82 -8.20 2.07
N PHE A 244 -12.88 -9.00 2.58
CA PHE A 244 -11.84 -9.61 1.77
C PHE A 244 -12.40 -10.54 0.69
N SER A 245 -13.41 -11.37 0.99
CA SER A 245 -14.05 -12.24 0.00
C SER A 245 -14.71 -11.44 -1.15
N THR A 246 -15.16 -10.21 -0.88
CA THR A 246 -15.72 -9.32 -1.91
C THR A 246 -14.60 -8.78 -2.79
N ILE A 247 -13.51 -8.29 -2.18
CA ILE A 247 -12.30 -7.81 -2.88
C ILE A 247 -11.71 -8.93 -3.76
N ASP A 248 -11.48 -10.12 -3.20
CA ASP A 248 -10.97 -11.32 -3.90
C ASP A 248 -11.82 -11.66 -5.13
N THR A 249 -13.14 -11.67 -4.98
CA THR A 249 -14.06 -12.00 -6.09
C THR A 249 -14.04 -10.94 -7.20
N GLU A 250 -14.14 -9.66 -6.84
CA GLU A 250 -14.20 -8.57 -7.83
C GLU A 250 -12.85 -8.32 -8.52
N TYR A 251 -11.75 -8.43 -7.78
CA TYR A 251 -10.40 -8.25 -8.32
C TYR A 251 -10.07 -9.32 -9.35
N ASN A 252 -10.28 -10.61 -9.02
CA ASN A 252 -9.99 -11.68 -9.97
C ASN A 252 -10.91 -11.60 -11.19
N ALA A 253 -12.20 -11.25 -11.03
CA ALA A 253 -13.09 -11.04 -12.17
C ALA A 253 -12.65 -9.86 -13.09
N ALA A 254 -12.10 -8.79 -12.52
CA ALA A 254 -11.52 -7.68 -13.29
C ALA A 254 -10.27 -8.12 -14.06
N LYS A 255 -9.35 -8.82 -13.38
CA LYS A 255 -8.11 -9.40 -13.95
C LYS A 255 -8.40 -10.40 -15.08
N GLU A 256 -9.34 -11.31 -14.86
CA GLU A 256 -9.79 -12.29 -15.86
C GLU A 256 -10.41 -11.63 -17.10
N LEU A 257 -11.09 -10.49 -16.96
CA LEU A 257 -11.55 -9.71 -18.11
C LEU A 257 -10.39 -9.02 -18.82
N ALA A 258 -9.48 -8.39 -18.07
CA ALA A 258 -8.38 -7.61 -18.61
C ALA A 258 -7.53 -8.44 -19.59
N VAL A 259 -7.18 -9.68 -19.21
CA VAL A 259 -6.36 -10.58 -20.06
C VAL A 259 -7.02 -11.02 -21.37
N THR A 260 -8.32 -10.73 -21.57
CA THR A 260 -9.02 -10.99 -22.84
C THR A 260 -8.97 -9.83 -23.84
N ILE A 261 -8.37 -8.69 -23.46
CA ILE A 261 -8.28 -7.50 -24.29
C ILE A 261 -7.03 -7.58 -25.17
N GLU A 262 -7.21 -7.50 -26.49
CA GLU A 262 -6.15 -7.69 -27.49
C GLU A 262 -5.10 -6.56 -27.50
N ARG A 263 -5.51 -5.31 -27.23
CA ARG A 263 -4.57 -4.19 -27.10
C ARG A 263 -3.84 -4.28 -25.76
N VAL A 264 -2.51 -4.15 -25.79
CA VAL A 264 -1.65 -4.12 -24.60
C VAL A 264 -0.83 -2.82 -24.62
N PRO A 265 -1.36 -1.73 -24.04
CA PRO A 265 -0.67 -0.44 -24.03
C PRO A 265 0.53 -0.49 -23.08
N SER A 266 1.47 0.43 -23.27
CA SER A 266 2.61 0.64 -22.37
C SER A 266 2.35 1.73 -21.33
N ALA A 267 3.10 1.73 -20.23
CA ALA A 267 2.93 2.73 -19.18
C ALA A 267 4.25 3.20 -18.54
N MET A 268 4.29 4.47 -18.16
CA MET A 268 5.30 5.02 -17.24
C MET A 268 4.65 5.48 -15.92
N THR A 269 5.40 5.42 -14.82
CA THR A 269 4.86 5.62 -13.46
C THR A 269 5.49 6.79 -12.72
N ASN A 270 4.66 7.42 -11.88
CA ASN A 270 5.01 8.43 -10.87
C ASN A 270 5.50 9.76 -11.44
N TYR A 271 5.51 10.81 -10.61
CA TYR A 271 6.11 12.10 -10.93
C TYR A 271 7.50 12.24 -10.26
N PRO A 272 8.51 12.85 -10.91
CA PRO A 272 9.87 12.91 -10.36
C PRO A 272 10.00 13.79 -9.12
N PHE A 273 10.94 13.45 -8.24
CA PHE A 273 11.26 14.26 -7.07
C PHE A 273 12.69 14.81 -7.18
N GLY A 274 12.82 16.11 -7.43
CA GLY A 274 14.11 16.75 -7.69
C GLY A 274 14.76 16.23 -8.96
N THR A 275 15.98 15.71 -8.86
CA THR A 275 16.77 15.19 -9.99
C THR A 275 16.72 13.66 -10.12
N THR A 276 15.78 13.01 -9.43
CA THR A 276 15.63 11.55 -9.40
C THR A 276 14.18 11.16 -9.67
N TRP A 277 13.97 10.18 -10.55
CA TRP A 277 12.65 9.65 -10.84
C TRP A 277 12.54 8.24 -10.26
N SER A 278 11.73 8.10 -9.22
CA SER A 278 11.48 6.80 -8.60
C SER A 278 10.31 6.12 -9.32
N VAL A 279 10.63 5.12 -10.15
CA VAL A 279 9.65 4.32 -10.89
C VAL A 279 9.39 2.99 -10.17
N ALA A 280 8.18 2.46 -10.33
CA ALA A 280 7.87 1.11 -9.86
C ALA A 280 8.70 0.05 -10.60
N ASN A 281 8.94 -1.10 -9.97
CA ASN A 281 9.37 -2.32 -10.65
C ASN A 281 8.15 -3.22 -10.92
N GLY A 282 8.19 -4.06 -11.95
CA GLY A 282 7.13 -5.00 -12.33
C GLY A 282 6.75 -5.98 -11.21
N ILE A 283 7.70 -6.35 -10.36
CA ILE A 283 7.47 -7.20 -9.17
C ILE A 283 6.89 -6.43 -7.96
N SER A 284 6.66 -5.13 -8.06
CA SER A 284 6.09 -4.31 -6.98
C SER A 284 4.56 -4.31 -6.99
N TYR A 285 3.95 -3.81 -5.92
CA TYR A 285 2.50 -3.57 -5.83
C TYR A 285 1.92 -2.81 -7.04
N ILE A 286 2.62 -1.78 -7.53
CA ILE A 286 2.19 -1.03 -8.72
C ILE A 286 2.47 -1.82 -10.01
N GLY A 287 3.58 -2.56 -10.08
CA GLY A 287 3.89 -3.43 -11.22
C GLY A 287 2.88 -4.57 -11.40
N GLN A 288 2.49 -5.23 -10.30
CA GLN A 288 1.45 -6.26 -10.30
C GLN A 288 0.09 -5.70 -10.73
N PHE A 289 -0.26 -4.48 -10.33
CA PHE A 289 -1.44 -3.79 -10.84
C PHE A 289 -1.41 -3.57 -12.35
N LEU A 290 -0.27 -3.16 -12.92
CA LEU A 290 -0.11 -2.98 -14.36
C LEU A 290 -0.23 -4.31 -15.11
N ALA A 291 0.42 -5.37 -14.62
CA ALA A 291 0.30 -6.72 -15.18
C ALA A 291 -1.15 -7.22 -15.15
N ASP A 292 -1.84 -7.05 -14.01
CA ASP A 292 -3.24 -7.46 -13.84
C ASP A 292 -4.23 -6.60 -14.64
N ALA A 293 -3.84 -5.35 -14.97
CA ALA A 293 -4.59 -4.44 -15.83
C ALA A 293 -4.28 -4.62 -17.33
N ASN A 294 -3.60 -5.69 -17.72
CA ASN A 294 -3.29 -6.00 -19.13
C ASN A 294 -2.38 -4.94 -19.80
N VAL A 295 -1.36 -4.45 -19.06
CA VAL A 295 -0.42 -3.39 -19.49
C VAL A 295 0.98 -3.95 -19.68
N ASP A 296 1.69 -3.47 -20.69
CA ASP A 296 3.11 -3.73 -20.91
C ASP A 296 3.97 -2.73 -20.12
N TYR A 297 4.69 -3.21 -19.12
CA TYR A 297 5.54 -2.36 -18.28
C TYR A 297 7.01 -2.72 -18.47
N ARG A 298 7.84 -1.79 -18.94
CA ARG A 298 9.22 -2.08 -19.37
C ARG A 298 10.17 -2.52 -18.26
N ILE A 299 9.94 -2.08 -17.02
CA ILE A 299 10.81 -2.39 -15.89
C ILE A 299 10.31 -3.65 -15.19
N GLN A 300 10.86 -4.82 -15.55
CA GLN A 300 10.52 -6.13 -14.97
C GLN A 300 11.79 -6.91 -14.55
N ASP A 301 12.58 -6.32 -13.66
CA ASP A 301 13.78 -6.98 -13.14
C ASP A 301 13.48 -7.64 -11.78
N ALA A 302 13.45 -8.97 -11.77
CA ALA A 302 13.17 -9.77 -10.58
C ALA A 302 14.28 -9.74 -9.51
N GLU A 303 15.51 -9.32 -9.87
CA GLU A 303 16.61 -9.16 -8.91
C GLU A 303 16.74 -7.72 -8.38
N SER A 304 15.98 -6.77 -8.97
CA SER A 304 15.97 -5.36 -8.56
C SER A 304 14.97 -5.06 -7.43
N PRO A 305 15.21 -4.00 -6.62
CA PRO A 305 14.25 -3.54 -5.63
C PRO A 305 12.87 -3.20 -6.22
N ALA A 306 11.84 -3.17 -5.38
CA ALA A 306 10.46 -2.83 -5.79
C ALA A 306 10.31 -1.40 -6.39
N THR A 307 11.28 -0.52 -6.16
CA THR A 307 11.35 0.84 -6.72
C THR A 307 12.77 1.10 -7.22
N LEU A 308 12.89 1.64 -8.44
CA LEU A 308 14.18 2.02 -9.04
C LEU A 308 14.25 3.54 -9.23
N SER A 309 15.44 4.12 -9.01
CA SER A 309 15.68 5.55 -9.21
C SER A 309 16.42 5.78 -10.52
N LEU A 310 15.72 6.29 -11.53
CA LEU A 310 16.26 6.51 -12.87
C LEU A 310 16.69 7.97 -13.09
N SER A 311 17.76 8.15 -13.86
CA SER A 311 18.18 9.45 -14.41
C SER A 311 17.28 9.89 -15.56
N ALA A 312 17.40 11.16 -16.01
CA ALA A 312 16.65 11.66 -17.15
C ALA A 312 16.94 10.94 -18.48
N GLN A 313 18.16 10.41 -18.64
CA GLN A 313 18.54 9.63 -19.81
C GLN A 313 17.87 8.25 -19.77
N GLU A 314 17.90 7.58 -18.62
CA GLU A 314 17.25 6.28 -18.42
C GLU A 314 15.72 6.41 -18.51
N MET A 315 15.12 7.48 -18.00
CA MET A 315 13.70 7.76 -18.19
C MET A 315 13.34 7.90 -19.68
N SER A 316 14.08 8.72 -20.44
CA SER A 316 13.80 8.93 -21.86
C SER A 316 13.99 7.65 -22.67
N GLY A 317 15.06 6.89 -22.39
CA GLY A 317 15.35 5.62 -23.04
C GLY A 317 14.51 4.44 -22.57
N ASN A 318 13.62 4.60 -21.58
CA ASN A 318 12.67 3.54 -21.20
C ASN A 318 11.20 3.92 -21.45
N PHE A 319 10.87 5.22 -21.49
CA PHE A 319 9.49 5.67 -21.35
C PHE A 319 9.09 6.84 -22.27
N SER A 320 9.93 7.27 -23.21
CA SER A 320 9.54 8.33 -24.16
C SER A 320 8.42 7.89 -25.12
N SER A 321 8.36 6.60 -25.44
CA SER A 321 7.33 5.87 -26.21
C SER A 321 6.17 5.33 -25.36
N ALA A 322 6.06 5.72 -24.09
CA ALA A 322 5.00 5.19 -23.23
C ALA A 322 3.62 5.72 -23.69
N ASP A 323 2.68 4.81 -24.00
CA ASP A 323 1.30 5.15 -24.41
C ASP A 323 0.60 6.02 -23.33
N TYR A 324 0.93 5.78 -22.06
CA TYR A 324 0.33 6.41 -20.88
C TYR A 324 1.36 6.79 -19.81
N TRP A 325 1.06 7.87 -19.08
CA TRP A 325 1.77 8.24 -17.86
C TRP A 325 0.79 8.29 -16.69
N ILE A 326 0.98 7.43 -15.68
CA ILE A 326 0.10 7.33 -14.50
C ILE A 326 0.81 7.77 -13.21
N ASN A 327 0.01 8.02 -12.16
CA ASN A 327 0.45 8.50 -10.86
C ASN A 327 1.15 9.86 -10.92
N ILE A 328 0.65 10.77 -11.78
CA ILE A 328 1.16 12.14 -11.90
C ILE A 328 0.64 13.00 -10.73
N SER A 329 1.14 12.69 -9.53
CA SER A 329 0.94 13.47 -8.32
C SER A 329 2.24 13.57 -7.54
N SER A 330 2.39 14.65 -6.79
CA SER A 330 3.47 14.85 -5.82
C SER A 330 2.83 15.34 -4.52
N PHE A 331 3.45 15.09 -3.36
CA PHE A 331 2.88 15.44 -2.05
C PHE A 331 2.33 16.88 -2.01
N GLY A 332 1.01 17.01 -1.85
CA GLY A 332 0.30 18.31 -1.83
C GLY A 332 0.24 19.08 -3.16
N THR A 333 0.78 18.55 -4.27
CA THR A 333 0.80 19.19 -5.59
C THR A 333 -0.18 18.52 -6.54
N ARG A 334 -1.21 19.27 -6.96
CA ARG A 334 -2.17 18.86 -7.99
C ARG A 334 -1.89 19.56 -9.31
N PHE A 335 -1.66 18.78 -10.36
CA PHE A 335 -1.63 19.26 -11.73
C PHE A 335 -3.01 19.13 -12.37
N ASN A 336 -3.57 20.26 -12.82
CA ASN A 336 -4.87 20.32 -13.49
C ASN A 336 -4.70 20.26 -15.02
N THR A 337 -3.58 20.77 -15.54
CA THR A 337 -3.26 20.76 -16.98
C THR A 337 -1.86 20.21 -17.28
N LEU A 338 -1.63 19.68 -18.48
CA LEU A 338 -0.32 19.21 -18.92
C LEU A 338 0.69 20.36 -19.10
N ASN A 339 0.21 21.59 -19.31
CA ASN A 339 1.04 22.79 -19.21
C ASN A 339 1.60 22.97 -17.79
N GLU A 340 0.80 22.79 -16.74
CA GLU A 340 1.30 22.86 -15.35
C GLU A 340 2.34 21.77 -15.05
N VAL A 341 2.21 20.58 -15.65
CA VAL A 341 3.21 19.50 -15.54
C VAL A 341 4.51 19.90 -16.25
N ALA A 342 4.43 20.36 -17.50
CA ALA A 342 5.59 20.76 -18.31
C ALA A 342 6.34 21.98 -17.76
N ASP A 343 5.60 23.01 -17.32
CA ASP A 343 6.15 24.26 -16.76
C ASP A 343 6.62 24.10 -15.30
N SER A 344 6.40 22.94 -14.69
CA SER A 344 6.84 22.65 -13.33
C SER A 344 8.36 22.74 -13.20
N ALA A 345 8.84 23.25 -12.06
CA ALA A 345 10.27 23.45 -11.84
C ALA A 345 11.09 22.15 -11.93
N THR A 346 10.50 20.99 -11.60
CA THR A 346 11.16 19.68 -11.72
C THR A 346 11.34 19.31 -13.18
N ILE A 347 10.26 19.31 -13.97
CA ILE A 347 10.28 18.90 -15.38
C ILE A 347 11.13 19.87 -16.19
N SER A 348 10.86 21.18 -16.11
CA SER A 348 11.53 22.20 -16.90
C SER A 348 13.05 22.31 -16.65
N SER A 349 13.56 21.81 -15.52
CA SER A 349 14.99 21.89 -15.16
C SER A 349 15.73 20.56 -15.26
N SER A 350 15.07 19.45 -14.93
CA SER A 350 15.71 18.14 -14.75
C SER A 350 15.26 17.10 -15.77
N TYR A 351 14.08 17.28 -16.39
CA TYR A 351 13.51 16.37 -17.39
C TYR A 351 12.90 17.14 -18.57
N PRO A 352 13.66 18.03 -19.25
CA PRO A 352 13.12 18.95 -20.26
C PRO A 352 12.62 18.25 -21.54
N GLU A 353 12.89 16.96 -21.71
CA GLU A 353 12.38 16.12 -22.81
C GLU A 353 10.98 15.56 -22.52
N VAL A 354 10.48 15.52 -21.27
CA VAL A 354 9.14 14.97 -20.96
C VAL A 354 8.01 15.57 -21.78
N PRO A 355 7.98 16.88 -22.10
CA PRO A 355 6.98 17.43 -23.01
C PRO A 355 6.94 16.79 -24.41
N SER A 356 8.00 16.10 -24.87
CA SER A 356 8.01 15.39 -26.16
C SER A 356 7.61 13.92 -26.06
N TYR A 357 7.42 13.36 -24.86
CA TYR A 357 7.00 11.97 -24.68
C TYR A 357 5.57 11.74 -25.20
N GLU A 358 5.30 10.54 -25.71
CA GLU A 358 4.05 10.20 -26.39
C GLU A 358 2.83 10.34 -25.46
N SER A 359 2.89 9.77 -24.25
CA SER A 359 1.92 10.00 -23.17
C SER A 359 1.54 11.46 -22.90
N MET A 360 2.47 12.41 -23.07
CA MET A 360 2.21 13.84 -22.94
C MET A 360 1.60 14.44 -24.22
N GLN A 361 2.12 14.09 -25.39
CA GLN A 361 1.63 14.57 -26.69
C GLN A 361 0.22 14.06 -27.04
N CYS A 362 -0.09 12.82 -26.66
CA CYS A 362 -1.40 12.18 -26.86
C CYS A 362 -2.39 12.47 -25.71
N GLY A 363 -1.98 13.27 -24.72
CA GLY A 363 -2.82 13.64 -23.59
C GLY A 363 -3.03 12.54 -22.53
N ASN A 364 -2.47 11.35 -22.71
CA ASN A 364 -2.69 10.15 -21.88
C ASN A 364 -1.95 10.17 -20.52
N ALA A 365 -2.02 11.33 -19.86
CA ALA A 365 -1.40 11.60 -18.57
C ALA A 365 -2.46 11.68 -17.46
N TRP A 366 -2.30 10.86 -16.42
CA TRP A 366 -3.31 10.59 -15.39
C TRP A 366 -2.76 10.74 -13.97
N ALA A 367 -3.54 11.40 -13.12
CA ALA A 367 -3.24 11.58 -11.70
C ALA A 367 -4.14 10.69 -10.83
N ASN A 368 -3.54 10.08 -9.81
CA ASN A 368 -4.19 9.21 -8.82
C ASN A 368 -4.79 10.01 -7.64
N ASP A 369 -5.38 11.18 -7.93
CA ASP A 369 -5.90 12.16 -6.97
C ASP A 369 -7.34 12.61 -7.32
N ALA A 370 -8.13 11.75 -7.96
CA ALA A 370 -9.50 12.07 -8.36
C ALA A 370 -10.38 12.44 -7.16
N ASP A 371 -10.44 11.56 -6.15
CA ASP A 371 -11.27 11.69 -4.94
C ASP A 371 -10.78 12.74 -3.93
N THR A 372 -9.61 13.37 -4.12
CA THR A 372 -9.07 14.40 -3.18
C THR A 372 -9.89 15.71 -3.16
N TYR A 373 -10.97 15.80 -3.96
CA TYR A 373 -11.80 16.99 -4.14
C TYR A 373 -13.32 16.71 -4.15
N SER A 374 -13.74 15.46 -4.00
CA SER A 374 -15.13 15.13 -3.69
C SER A 374 -15.48 15.60 -2.27
N GLU A 375 -16.76 15.92 -2.05
CA GLU A 375 -17.35 16.29 -0.74
C GLU A 375 -16.95 17.66 -0.12
N GLY A 376 -16.14 18.48 -0.79
CA GLY A 376 -15.92 19.87 -0.35
C GLY A 376 -15.04 20.03 0.89
N VAL A 377 -14.43 18.93 1.36
CA VAL A 377 -13.20 18.97 2.15
C VAL A 377 -12.09 19.52 1.26
N LYS A 378 -11.99 20.85 1.20
CA LYS A 378 -10.86 21.47 0.52
C LYS A 378 -9.57 21.04 1.20
N VAL A 379 -8.56 20.81 0.37
CA VAL A 379 -7.14 20.54 0.71
C VAL A 379 -6.44 21.75 1.37
N GLU A 380 -7.15 22.57 2.15
CA GLU A 380 -6.58 23.72 2.88
C GLU A 380 -5.66 23.28 4.05
N GLN A 381 -5.60 21.98 4.40
CA GLN A 381 -4.86 21.45 5.57
C GLN A 381 -4.16 20.07 5.40
N GLY A 382 -4.15 19.43 4.22
CA GLY A 382 -3.60 18.07 4.05
C GLY A 382 -2.83 17.83 2.75
N THR A 383 -2.09 16.72 2.67
CA THR A 383 -1.29 16.29 1.51
C THR A 383 -1.63 14.88 1.01
N SER A 384 -2.49 14.14 1.72
CA SER A 384 -2.90 12.76 1.41
C SER A 384 -4.10 12.66 0.47
N ASN A 385 -4.43 11.44 0.02
CA ASN A 385 -5.57 11.13 -0.82
C ASN A 385 -6.09 9.68 -0.58
N ASN A 386 -7.27 9.38 -1.13
CA ASN A 386 -7.88 8.05 -0.98
C ASN A 386 -7.11 6.94 -1.72
N PHE A 387 -6.28 7.23 -2.72
CA PHE A 387 -5.48 6.19 -3.38
C PHE A 387 -4.46 5.56 -2.42
N PHE A 388 -3.85 6.37 -1.56
CA PHE A 388 -2.94 5.87 -0.51
C PHE A 388 -3.71 5.30 0.68
N GLU A 389 -4.78 5.97 1.15
CA GLU A 389 -5.51 5.55 2.36
C GLU A 389 -6.47 4.36 2.11
N LEU A 390 -7.35 4.44 1.12
CA LEU A 390 -8.39 3.43 0.84
C LEU A 390 -7.97 2.39 -0.21
N GLY A 391 -6.98 2.70 -1.05
CA GLY A 391 -6.57 1.83 -2.16
C GLY A 391 -6.23 0.39 -1.77
N VAL A 392 -5.81 0.18 -0.52
CA VAL A 392 -5.48 -1.14 0.04
C VAL A 392 -6.70 -2.01 0.36
N VAL A 393 -7.85 -1.41 0.68
CA VAL A 393 -9.14 -2.12 0.88
C VAL A 393 -10.06 -2.04 -0.34
N GLU A 394 -9.65 -1.32 -1.37
CA GLU A 394 -10.36 -1.17 -2.63
C GLU A 394 -9.46 -1.45 -3.86
N PRO A 395 -8.57 -2.46 -3.85
CA PRO A 395 -7.66 -2.69 -4.97
C PRO A 395 -8.41 -3.16 -6.23
N ASN A 396 -9.57 -3.80 -6.07
CA ASN A 396 -10.51 -4.08 -7.16
C ASN A 396 -10.90 -2.77 -7.87
N LEU A 397 -11.17 -1.69 -7.11
CA LEU A 397 -11.57 -0.40 -7.68
C LEU A 397 -10.39 0.32 -8.36
N ILE A 398 -9.17 0.21 -7.83
CA ILE A 398 -7.94 0.63 -8.53
C ILE A 398 -7.81 -0.14 -9.86
N LEU A 399 -7.90 -1.48 -9.82
CA LEU A 399 -7.73 -2.32 -11.01
C LEU A 399 -8.80 -1.99 -12.08
N TYR A 400 -10.05 -1.79 -11.70
CA TYR A 400 -11.11 -1.34 -12.63
C TYR A 400 -10.79 0.02 -13.27
N ASP A 401 -10.29 0.99 -12.50
CA ASP A 401 -9.87 2.29 -13.03
C ASP A 401 -8.69 2.16 -14.01
N LEU A 402 -7.69 1.34 -13.67
CA LEU A 402 -6.54 1.07 -14.54
C LEU A 402 -7.01 0.39 -15.84
N ILE A 403 -7.80 -0.68 -15.77
CA ILE A 403 -8.31 -1.34 -16.98
C ILE A 403 -9.11 -0.35 -17.83
N LYS A 404 -9.95 0.50 -17.22
CA LYS A 404 -10.74 1.50 -17.95
C LYS A 404 -9.87 2.59 -18.61
N LEU A 405 -8.79 3.04 -17.97
CA LEU A 405 -7.93 4.09 -18.55
C LEU A 405 -7.04 3.53 -19.67
N PHE A 406 -6.50 2.33 -19.49
CA PHE A 406 -5.63 1.64 -20.46
C PHE A 406 -6.39 1.04 -21.64
N HIS A 407 -7.64 0.61 -21.43
CA HIS A 407 -8.47 -0.03 -22.46
C HIS A 407 -9.79 0.72 -22.64
N PRO A 408 -9.79 1.86 -23.37
CA PRO A 408 -11.01 2.62 -23.65
C PRO A 408 -12.09 1.74 -24.28
N GLY A 409 -13.28 1.72 -23.67
CA GLY A 409 -14.38 0.80 -24.01
C GLY A 409 -14.58 -0.32 -22.98
N ALA A 410 -13.57 -0.63 -22.16
CA ALA A 410 -13.78 -1.40 -20.94
C ALA A 410 -14.53 -0.54 -19.91
N PHE A 411 -15.51 -1.14 -19.24
CA PHE A 411 -16.26 -0.51 -18.12
C PHE A 411 -16.84 0.90 -18.39
N GLU A 412 -17.30 1.19 -19.63
CA GLU A 412 -17.78 2.54 -20.03
C GLU A 412 -18.76 3.20 -19.04
N ASN A 413 -19.64 2.40 -18.43
CA ASN A 413 -20.69 2.87 -17.51
C ASN A 413 -20.22 3.07 -16.05
N ARG A 414 -18.92 2.91 -15.76
CA ARG A 414 -18.32 3.07 -14.43
C ARG A 414 -17.57 4.38 -14.35
N GLU A 415 -17.86 5.22 -13.35
CA GLU A 415 -17.04 6.40 -13.07
C GLU A 415 -15.68 5.99 -12.51
N PHE A 416 -14.64 6.82 -12.76
CA PHE A 416 -13.35 6.62 -12.11
C PHE A 416 -13.44 7.01 -10.63
N ARG A 417 -12.69 6.30 -9.78
CA ARG A 417 -12.62 6.55 -8.33
C ARG A 417 -11.31 7.20 -7.90
N PHE A 418 -10.20 6.64 -8.35
CA PHE A 418 -8.87 7.07 -7.95
C PHE A 418 -8.17 7.89 -9.03
N TYR A 419 -8.40 7.56 -10.30
CA TYR A 419 -7.70 8.17 -11.43
C TYR A 419 -8.52 9.26 -12.12
N ARG A 420 -7.84 10.33 -12.55
CA ARG A 420 -8.39 11.34 -13.46
C ARG A 420 -7.40 11.69 -14.55
N LYS A 421 -7.89 11.94 -15.77
CA LYS A 421 -7.09 12.50 -16.86
C LYS A 421 -6.70 13.93 -16.48
N ILE A 422 -5.45 14.31 -16.71
CA ILE A 422 -5.01 15.71 -16.60
C ILE A 422 -5.44 16.43 -17.90
N ALA A 423 -5.91 17.67 -17.81
CA ALA A 423 -6.43 18.37 -18.99
C ALA A 423 -5.29 18.72 -19.97
N GLU A 424 -5.50 18.39 -21.24
CA GLU A 424 -4.46 18.43 -22.27
C GLU A 424 -3.90 19.83 -22.52
N GLY A 425 -4.74 20.87 -22.44
CA GLY A 425 -4.30 22.26 -22.60
C GLY A 425 -3.69 22.51 -23.99
N ALA A 426 -2.42 22.90 -24.05
CA ALA A 426 -1.68 23.06 -25.30
C ALA A 426 -1.26 21.73 -25.95
N PHE A 427 -1.39 20.60 -25.25
CA PHE A 427 -1.07 19.25 -25.73
C PHE A 427 -2.29 18.53 -26.33
N ALA A 428 -3.38 19.25 -26.63
CA ALA A 428 -4.57 18.71 -27.30
C ALA A 428 -4.35 18.54 -28.83
N GLY A 429 -3.18 18.00 -29.22
CA GLY A 429 -2.77 17.79 -30.60
C GLY A 429 -3.20 16.45 -31.16
N GLU A 430 -2.97 16.24 -32.46
CA GLU A 430 -3.03 14.92 -33.07
C GLU A 430 -1.87 14.07 -32.49
N CYS A 431 -2.20 12.95 -31.84
CA CYS A 431 -1.22 12.02 -31.29
C CYS A 431 -0.27 11.56 -32.43
N PRO A 432 1.06 11.60 -32.26
CA PRO A 432 2.02 11.29 -33.34
C PRO A 432 1.91 9.85 -33.87
N VAL A 433 1.27 8.95 -33.12
CA VAL A 433 0.81 7.64 -33.59
C VAL A 433 -0.73 7.67 -33.58
N PRO A 434 -1.41 7.59 -34.74
CA PRO A 434 -2.87 7.65 -34.76
C PRO A 434 -3.47 6.34 -34.23
N ASP A 435 -4.30 6.42 -33.17
CA ASP A 435 -5.35 5.42 -32.93
C ASP A 435 -6.22 5.38 -34.20
N LEU A 436 -6.39 4.22 -34.84
CA LEU A 436 -7.29 4.14 -35.98
C LEU A 436 -8.74 4.42 -35.54
N PRO A 437 -9.54 5.07 -36.41
CA PRO A 437 -10.99 5.14 -36.24
C PRO A 437 -11.58 3.75 -35.98
N SER A 438 -12.45 3.63 -34.96
CA SER A 438 -13.10 2.36 -34.61
C SER A 438 -14.02 1.79 -35.72
N GLU A 439 -14.35 2.62 -36.72
CA GLU A 439 -15.02 2.21 -37.95
C GLU A 439 -14.26 2.78 -39.17
N ALA A 440 -13.96 1.94 -40.15
CA ALA A 440 -13.34 2.37 -41.41
C ALA A 440 -14.23 3.37 -42.18
N ALA A 441 -13.60 4.21 -43.01
CA ALA A 441 -14.31 5.17 -43.84
C ALA A 441 -15.36 4.48 -44.74
N ALA A 442 -16.49 5.16 -45.00
CA ALA A 442 -17.63 4.54 -45.68
C ALA A 442 -17.29 4.03 -47.09
N GLY A 443 -17.25 2.70 -47.24
CA GLY A 443 -16.86 2.01 -48.48
C GLY A 443 -15.54 1.23 -48.39
N PHE A 444 -14.84 1.32 -47.26
CA PHE A 444 -13.58 0.66 -46.97
C PHE A 444 -13.73 -0.31 -45.79
N ALA A 445 -12.77 -1.22 -45.65
CA ALA A 445 -12.61 -2.11 -44.51
C ALA A 445 -11.14 -2.15 -44.11
N TYR A 446 -10.85 -2.17 -42.81
CA TYR A 446 -9.50 -2.43 -42.31
C TYR A 446 -9.19 -3.92 -42.45
N SER A 447 -8.03 -4.20 -43.05
CA SER A 447 -7.40 -5.52 -43.03
C SER A 447 -6.18 -5.44 -42.12
N SER A 448 -6.25 -6.16 -41.01
CA SER A 448 -5.10 -6.43 -40.15
C SER A 448 -4.17 -7.45 -40.82
N LYS A 449 -2.87 -7.17 -40.85
CA LYS A 449 -1.84 -8.17 -41.18
C LYS A 449 -0.81 -8.18 -40.05
N SER A 450 -0.52 -9.36 -39.51
CA SER A 450 0.46 -9.54 -38.45
C SER A 450 1.85 -9.83 -39.03
N PHE A 451 2.84 -9.10 -38.55
CA PHE A 451 4.25 -9.24 -38.90
C PHE A 451 5.03 -9.59 -37.65
N THR A 452 5.85 -10.63 -37.69
CA THR A 452 6.77 -10.97 -36.61
C THR A 452 8.17 -10.52 -36.99
N ALA A 453 8.71 -9.55 -36.25
CA ALA A 453 10.10 -9.14 -36.31
C ALA A 453 10.93 -10.04 -35.38
N THR A 454 11.74 -10.93 -35.95
CA THR A 454 12.50 -11.93 -35.17
C THR A 454 13.84 -11.39 -34.71
N GLY A 455 14.22 -11.66 -33.46
CA GLY A 455 15.50 -11.25 -32.87
C GLY A 455 15.52 -9.86 -32.22
N VAL A 456 14.36 -9.21 -32.03
CA VAL A 456 14.21 -7.89 -31.39
C VAL A 456 12.98 -7.83 -30.48
N SER A 457 13.11 -7.12 -29.37
CA SER A 457 12.00 -6.79 -28.46
C SER A 457 11.22 -5.55 -28.89
N ARG A 458 9.99 -5.38 -28.36
CA ARG A 458 9.19 -4.14 -28.48
C ARG A 458 10.05 -2.90 -28.19
N PHE A 459 10.81 -2.99 -27.11
CA PHE A 459 11.64 -1.92 -26.57
C PHE A 459 12.84 -1.58 -27.47
N GLU A 460 13.45 -2.55 -28.13
CA GLU A 460 14.50 -2.28 -29.12
C GLU A 460 13.96 -1.60 -30.38
N VAL A 461 12.69 -1.85 -30.74
CA VAL A 461 12.00 -1.15 -31.84
C VAL A 461 11.56 0.26 -31.44
N GLU A 462 11.09 0.45 -30.20
CA GLU A 462 10.76 1.77 -29.66
C GLU A 462 11.99 2.67 -29.47
N ASP A 463 13.14 2.12 -29.04
CA ASP A 463 14.39 2.86 -28.86
C ASP A 463 15.00 3.36 -30.19
N VAL A 464 14.65 2.73 -31.32
CA VAL A 464 14.96 3.18 -32.68
C VAL A 464 14.05 4.34 -33.14
N GLN A 465 13.05 4.68 -32.32
CA GLN A 465 11.90 5.53 -32.60
C GLN A 465 10.96 4.98 -33.68
N VAL A 466 9.69 4.81 -33.29
CA VAL A 466 8.56 4.51 -34.17
C VAL A 466 8.44 5.55 -35.32
N SER A 467 8.99 6.75 -35.11
CA SER A 467 9.10 7.84 -36.09
C SER A 467 9.96 7.51 -37.32
N ASP A 468 10.80 6.46 -37.29
CA ASP A 468 11.52 5.93 -38.46
C ASP A 468 10.75 4.78 -39.16
N LEU A 469 10.03 3.96 -38.38
CA LEU A 469 9.29 2.80 -38.88
C LEU A 469 8.01 3.20 -39.64
N ILE A 470 7.23 4.16 -39.13
CA ILE A 470 6.01 4.63 -39.80
C ILE A 470 6.32 5.23 -41.18
N PRO A 471 7.34 6.10 -41.37
CA PRO A 471 7.78 6.53 -42.70
C PRO A 471 8.22 5.39 -43.62
N ALA A 472 8.95 4.38 -43.11
CA ALA A 472 9.37 3.24 -43.92
C ALA A 472 8.18 2.40 -44.41
N VAL A 473 7.18 2.14 -43.54
CA VAL A 473 5.95 1.45 -43.90
C VAL A 473 5.11 2.30 -44.86
N THR A 474 4.86 3.58 -44.56
CA THR A 474 4.05 4.46 -45.42
C THR A 474 4.68 4.69 -46.81
N GLU A 475 6.01 4.87 -46.91
CA GLU A 475 6.74 4.95 -48.18
C GLU A 475 6.66 3.62 -48.95
N ALA A 476 6.82 2.48 -48.28
CA ALA A 476 6.69 1.18 -48.93
C ALA A 476 5.29 0.98 -49.52
N LEU A 477 4.25 1.52 -48.89
CA LEU A 477 2.85 1.24 -49.23
C LEU A 477 2.16 2.29 -50.11
N ASP A 478 2.74 3.49 -50.26
CA ASP A 478 2.13 4.65 -50.95
C ASP A 478 0.78 5.07 -50.30
N VAL A 479 0.77 5.06 -48.96
CA VAL A 479 -0.39 5.40 -48.10
C VAL A 479 -0.08 6.60 -47.22
N GLN A 480 -1.11 7.31 -46.77
CA GLN A 480 -0.95 8.36 -45.76
C GLN A 480 -0.75 7.74 -44.38
N SER A 481 0.07 8.38 -43.54
CA SER A 481 0.32 8.02 -42.13
C SER A 481 -0.96 7.76 -41.34
N ASP A 482 -1.98 8.58 -41.60
CA ASP A 482 -3.23 8.63 -40.85
C ASP A 482 -4.12 7.40 -41.08
N ASN A 483 -3.72 6.52 -42.03
CA ASN A 483 -4.36 5.25 -42.35
C ASN A 483 -3.48 4.03 -41.99
N VAL A 484 -2.40 4.22 -41.22
CA VAL A 484 -1.47 3.17 -40.80
C VAL A 484 -1.27 3.23 -39.29
N GLU A 485 -1.79 2.23 -38.60
CA GLU A 485 -1.53 1.98 -37.18
C GLU A 485 -0.62 0.75 -37.07
N ILE A 486 0.42 0.85 -36.24
CA ILE A 486 1.37 -0.21 -35.93
C ILE A 486 1.13 -0.60 -34.46
N ASN A 487 0.29 -1.62 -34.24
CA ASN A 487 0.03 -2.15 -32.90
C ASN A 487 1.08 -3.20 -32.53
N LEU A 488 2.04 -2.83 -31.67
CA LEU A 488 3.06 -3.73 -31.16
C LEU A 488 2.43 -4.71 -30.15
N GLN A 489 2.42 -6.00 -30.48
CA GLN A 489 1.94 -7.11 -29.65
C GLN A 489 3.12 -7.98 -29.22
N ALA A 490 3.55 -7.84 -27.97
CA ALA A 490 4.51 -8.76 -27.35
C ALA A 490 3.83 -10.09 -26.98
N ASP A 491 4.45 -11.22 -27.34
CA ASP A 491 3.99 -12.53 -26.86
C ASP A 491 4.28 -12.66 -25.35
N ARG A 492 3.29 -13.16 -24.62
CA ARG A 492 3.27 -13.17 -23.15
C ARG A 492 3.77 -14.47 -22.54
N GLU A 493 3.77 -15.58 -23.26
CA GLU A 493 4.11 -16.88 -22.65
C GLU A 493 5.63 -17.08 -22.45
N THR A 494 6.46 -16.26 -23.12
CA THR A 494 7.92 -16.30 -22.95
C THR A 494 8.57 -14.92 -23.02
N PRO A 495 9.02 -14.34 -21.89
CA PRO A 495 9.89 -13.14 -21.86
C PRO A 495 11.24 -13.31 -22.58
N SER A 496 11.53 -14.52 -23.08
CA SER A 496 12.75 -14.92 -23.77
C SER A 496 12.56 -15.26 -25.26
N GLN A 497 11.34 -15.12 -25.81
CA GLN A 497 11.18 -15.13 -27.27
C GLN A 497 11.29 -13.70 -27.81
N THR A 498 12.39 -13.48 -28.51
CA THR A 498 12.84 -12.22 -29.13
C THR A 498 12.03 -11.80 -30.35
N ASP A 499 10.76 -12.19 -30.43
CA ASP A 499 10.00 -12.17 -31.68
C ASP A 499 8.77 -11.28 -31.50
N LEU A 500 8.92 -10.01 -31.87
CA LEU A 500 7.90 -8.97 -31.74
C LEU A 500 6.85 -9.11 -32.85
N THR A 501 5.62 -9.45 -32.50
CA THR A 501 4.51 -9.34 -33.46
C THR A 501 3.99 -7.92 -33.49
N PHE A 502 3.64 -7.40 -34.67
CA PHE A 502 2.88 -6.16 -34.78
C PHE A 502 1.83 -6.28 -35.86
N VAL A 503 0.68 -5.65 -35.59
CA VAL A 503 -0.43 -5.58 -36.53
C VAL A 503 -0.33 -4.27 -37.29
N VAL A 504 -0.25 -4.36 -38.61
CA VAL A 504 -0.46 -3.20 -39.49
C VAL A 504 -1.88 -3.26 -40.02
N ASN A 505 -2.66 -2.23 -39.73
CA ASN A 505 -4.02 -2.05 -40.21
C ASN A 505 -4.01 -1.13 -41.44
N VAL A 506 -4.50 -1.61 -42.59
CA VAL A 506 -4.59 -0.86 -43.87
C VAL A 506 -5.87 -1.20 -44.64
N GLU A 507 -6.18 -0.48 -45.72
CA GLU A 507 -7.31 -0.80 -46.61
C GLU A 507 -7.12 -2.16 -47.31
N GLU A 508 -8.18 -2.96 -47.41
CA GLU A 508 -8.17 -4.36 -47.91
C GLU A 508 -7.47 -4.55 -49.28
N GLU A 509 -7.68 -3.64 -50.25
CA GLU A 509 -7.05 -3.74 -51.60
C GLU A 509 -5.52 -3.53 -51.56
N GLN A 510 -4.98 -2.94 -50.48
CA GLN A 510 -3.55 -2.65 -50.30
C GLN A 510 -2.84 -3.69 -49.42
N ALA A 511 -3.59 -4.46 -48.63
CA ALA A 511 -3.04 -5.35 -47.61
C ALA A 511 -2.18 -6.50 -48.18
N ASP A 512 -2.51 -7.04 -49.35
CA ASP A 512 -1.73 -8.10 -49.99
C ASP A 512 -0.47 -7.55 -50.70
N ALA A 513 -0.54 -6.33 -51.23
CA ALA A 513 0.62 -5.62 -51.77
C ALA A 513 1.60 -5.15 -50.67
N MET A 514 1.11 -4.97 -49.45
CA MET A 514 1.92 -4.73 -48.26
C MET A 514 2.72 -5.97 -47.86
N VAL A 515 2.07 -7.13 -47.82
CA VAL A 515 2.69 -8.43 -47.55
C VAL A 515 3.87 -8.68 -48.50
N GLU A 516 3.67 -8.57 -49.82
CA GLU A 516 4.72 -8.82 -50.83
C GLU A 516 5.97 -7.90 -50.67
N LYS A 517 5.81 -6.71 -50.08
CA LYS A 517 6.90 -5.72 -49.94
C LYS A 517 7.67 -5.82 -48.63
N LEU A 518 6.99 -6.15 -47.54
CA LEU A 518 7.56 -6.18 -46.19
C LEU A 518 8.05 -7.58 -45.77
N GLU A 519 7.52 -8.66 -46.35
CA GLU A 519 7.96 -10.03 -46.07
C GLU A 519 9.44 -10.23 -46.44
N GLY A 520 10.26 -10.59 -45.45
CA GLY A 520 11.69 -10.86 -45.62
C GLY A 520 12.58 -9.62 -45.77
N GLN A 521 12.07 -8.42 -45.51
CA GLN A 521 12.91 -7.22 -45.38
C GLN A 521 13.70 -7.27 -44.05
N GLU A 522 14.94 -6.79 -44.11
CA GLU A 522 15.75 -6.46 -42.94
C GLU A 522 15.60 -4.97 -42.64
N PHE A 523 15.03 -4.62 -41.48
CA PHE A 523 15.11 -3.26 -40.94
C PHE A 523 15.82 -3.32 -39.58
N TYR A 524 16.90 -2.53 -39.41
CA TYR A 524 17.64 -2.41 -38.15
C TYR A 524 18.08 -3.77 -37.54
N ASP A 525 18.63 -4.65 -38.37
CA ASP A 525 19.03 -6.04 -38.05
C ASP A 525 17.88 -7.00 -37.66
N ALA A 526 16.63 -6.55 -37.63
CA ALA A 526 15.44 -7.37 -37.47
C ALA A 526 14.88 -7.87 -38.81
N VAL A 527 14.47 -9.14 -38.86
CA VAL A 527 13.85 -9.77 -40.05
C VAL A 527 12.34 -9.84 -39.85
N PHE A 528 11.60 -9.28 -40.80
CA PHE A 528 10.14 -9.16 -40.74
C PHE A 528 9.47 -10.31 -41.50
N THR A 529 8.72 -11.16 -40.80
CA THR A 529 8.02 -12.32 -41.36
C THR A 529 6.51 -12.11 -41.31
N VAL A 530 5.79 -12.33 -42.41
CA VAL A 530 4.33 -12.22 -42.42
C VAL A 530 3.69 -13.48 -41.86
N LEU A 531 2.83 -13.32 -40.87
CA LEU A 531 1.92 -14.37 -40.42
C LEU A 531 0.59 -14.21 -41.13
N MET A 532 0.30 -15.12 -42.07
CA MET A 532 -1.00 -15.23 -42.71
C MET A 532 -1.88 -16.23 -41.97
N ASP A 533 -3.05 -15.79 -41.55
CA ASP A 533 -4.09 -16.68 -41.03
C ASP A 533 -4.59 -17.57 -42.19
N ILE A 534 -4.33 -18.87 -42.11
CA ILE A 534 -4.66 -19.82 -43.19
C ILE A 534 -6.16 -20.14 -43.10
N PRO A 535 -6.98 -19.82 -44.12
CA PRO A 535 -8.41 -20.16 -44.08
C PRO A 535 -8.57 -21.68 -43.97
N SER A 536 -9.35 -22.14 -42.99
CA SER A 536 -9.57 -23.56 -42.69
C SER A 536 -10.53 -24.25 -43.67
N ASP A 537 -10.43 -23.93 -44.96
CA ASP A 537 -11.23 -24.52 -46.03
C ASP A 537 -10.57 -25.77 -46.63
N SER A 538 -10.85 -26.93 -46.03
CA SER A 538 -10.76 -28.20 -46.73
C SER A 538 -12.05 -29.03 -46.61
N ALA A 539 -12.94 -28.74 -47.56
CA ALA A 539 -13.94 -29.62 -48.15
C ALA A 539 -14.92 -30.38 -47.22
N ASP A 540 -16.19 -30.01 -47.36
CA ASP A 540 -17.36 -30.85 -47.13
C ASP A 540 -17.20 -32.21 -47.87
N VAL A 541 -17.00 -33.30 -47.11
CA VAL A 541 -16.99 -34.69 -47.61
C VAL A 541 -17.93 -35.54 -46.76
N THR A 542 -18.95 -36.09 -47.41
CA THR A 542 -20.05 -36.84 -46.81
C THR A 542 -19.65 -38.19 -46.18
N LEU A 543 -20.37 -38.55 -45.12
CA LEU A 543 -20.29 -39.78 -44.31
C LEU A 543 -20.34 -41.11 -45.09
N GLU A 544 -19.58 -42.11 -44.62
CA GLU A 544 -20.01 -43.53 -44.46
C GLU A 544 -19.18 -44.20 -43.32
N PRO A 545 -19.64 -45.33 -42.73
CA PRO A 545 -19.26 -45.70 -41.35
C PRO A 545 -18.10 -46.70 -41.16
N ASN A 546 -17.54 -46.65 -39.95
CA ASN A 546 -16.57 -47.53 -39.26
C ASN A 546 -16.71 -49.05 -39.57
N PRO A 547 -15.61 -49.83 -39.62
CA PRO A 547 -15.23 -50.59 -38.41
C PRO A 547 -13.71 -50.87 -38.20
N ALA A 548 -13.35 -51.14 -36.92
CA ALA A 548 -12.25 -52.02 -36.46
C ALA A 548 -10.78 -51.55 -36.68
N ASP A 549 -9.79 -51.82 -35.81
CA ASP A 549 -9.70 -52.65 -34.58
C ASP A 549 -8.58 -52.11 -33.64
N GLY A 550 -8.77 -52.25 -32.31
CA GLY A 550 -7.70 -52.38 -31.29
C GLY A 550 -6.72 -51.21 -31.05
N ASP A 551 -5.90 -51.22 -29.99
CA ASP A 551 -5.87 -51.99 -28.73
C ASP A 551 -4.82 -51.36 -27.78
N ASN A 552 -5.09 -51.26 -26.47
CA ASN A 552 -4.18 -50.97 -25.33
C ASN A 552 -3.20 -49.73 -25.42
N GLY A 553 -2.85 -49.01 -24.35
CA GLY A 553 -2.81 -49.35 -22.92
C GLY A 553 -1.37 -49.70 -22.49
N GLY A 554 -0.75 -48.94 -21.59
CA GLY A 554 0.60 -49.27 -21.08
C GLY A 554 1.25 -48.22 -20.18
N ASP A 555 1.53 -48.60 -18.93
CA ASP A 555 2.21 -47.79 -17.90
C ASP A 555 3.74 -47.74 -18.01
N GLY A 556 4.34 -46.74 -17.36
CA GLY A 556 5.46 -46.96 -16.41
C GLY A 556 6.90 -46.66 -16.86
N GLY A 557 7.73 -46.23 -15.90
CA GLY A 557 9.20 -46.20 -16.05
C GLY A 557 9.95 -45.26 -15.09
N ASP A 558 10.38 -45.77 -13.93
CA ASP A 558 11.32 -45.10 -13.01
C ASP A 558 12.74 -44.95 -13.58
N ASN A 559 13.50 -43.98 -13.04
CA ASN A 559 14.93 -44.00 -12.60
C ASN A 559 15.43 -42.54 -12.50
N GLY A 560 16.26 -42.09 -11.55
CA GLY A 560 17.09 -42.78 -10.56
C GLY A 560 18.56 -42.40 -10.75
N GLY A 561 19.24 -41.81 -9.74
CA GLY A 561 20.67 -41.47 -9.84
C GLY A 561 21.24 -40.62 -8.69
N ASP A 562 22.00 -41.26 -7.80
CA ASP A 562 22.73 -40.66 -6.67
C ASP A 562 24.01 -39.89 -7.07
N GLY A 563 24.52 -39.04 -6.16
CA GLY A 563 25.95 -39.10 -5.81
C GLY A 563 26.69 -37.81 -5.44
N GLY A 564 27.38 -37.81 -4.28
CA GLY A 564 28.69 -37.12 -4.14
C GLY A 564 28.99 -36.37 -2.83
N ASP A 565 29.63 -37.04 -1.86
CA ASP A 565 30.17 -36.45 -0.62
C ASP A 565 31.55 -35.73 -0.77
N ASN A 566 31.93 -35.05 0.32
CA ASN A 566 33.27 -34.55 0.76
C ASN A 566 33.61 -33.09 0.39
N GLY A 567 34.18 -32.26 1.28
CA GLY A 567 34.59 -32.42 2.69
C GLY A 567 35.84 -31.56 3.03
N GLY A 568 36.07 -31.17 4.29
CA GLY A 568 37.33 -30.49 4.69
C GLY A 568 37.30 -29.73 6.03
N ASP A 569 38.10 -30.19 7.00
CA ASP A 569 38.21 -29.66 8.39
C ASP A 569 39.24 -28.53 8.59
N GLY A 570 39.14 -27.83 9.74
CA GLY A 570 40.26 -27.22 10.48
C GLY A 570 40.11 -25.72 10.80
N GLY A 571 40.44 -25.20 11.99
CA GLY A 571 40.95 -25.84 13.23
C GLY A 571 41.19 -24.81 14.36
N ASP A 572 41.47 -25.29 15.58
CA ASP A 572 41.49 -24.52 16.84
C ASP A 572 42.65 -23.50 17.02
N ASN A 573 42.43 -22.40 17.79
CA ASN A 573 42.93 -22.22 19.19
C ASN A 573 43.11 -20.75 19.68
N GLY A 574 42.56 -20.46 20.87
CA GLY A 574 43.35 -19.98 22.02
C GLY A 574 43.44 -18.47 22.33
N GLY A 575 43.33 -18.12 23.62
CA GLY A 575 43.77 -16.82 24.16
C GLY A 575 43.10 -16.35 25.46
N ASP A 576 43.66 -16.72 26.63
CA ASP A 576 43.19 -16.26 27.95
C ASP A 576 43.46 -14.76 28.25
N GLY A 577 42.68 -14.20 29.19
CA GLY A 577 43.26 -13.47 30.32
C GLY A 577 42.68 -12.10 30.70
N GLY A 578 42.46 -11.86 32.00
CA GLY A 578 42.47 -10.50 32.58
C GLY A 578 41.50 -10.23 33.73
N ASP A 579 41.98 -10.36 34.96
CA ASP A 579 41.23 -10.18 36.22
C ASP A 579 41.18 -8.73 36.75
N ASN A 580 40.29 -8.50 37.74
CA ASN A 580 40.33 -7.49 38.83
C ASN A 580 39.98 -5.99 38.64
N GLY A 581 39.00 -5.53 39.46
CA GLY A 581 39.38 -4.66 40.60
C GLY A 581 38.46 -3.50 41.06
N GLY A 582 37.59 -3.75 42.07
CA GLY A 582 37.12 -2.81 43.14
C GLY A 582 36.43 -1.46 42.80
N GLY A 583 35.60 -0.84 43.64
CA GLY A 583 34.99 -1.23 44.93
C GLY A 583 34.59 -0.03 45.82
N GLY A 584 33.51 -0.15 46.62
CA GLY A 584 33.33 0.56 47.91
C GLY A 584 32.38 1.78 48.02
N GLY A 585 31.61 1.84 49.13
CA GLY A 585 30.92 3.03 49.68
C GLY A 585 29.37 2.98 49.63
N LEU A 586 28.62 2.50 50.63
CA LEU A 586 28.27 3.14 51.93
C LEU A 586 27.64 4.55 51.78
N ALA A 587 26.35 4.85 52.01
CA ALA A 587 25.35 4.52 53.06
C ALA A 587 25.10 5.67 54.07
N ALA A 588 23.89 6.27 54.06
CA ALA A 588 23.14 7.05 55.08
C ALA A 588 22.16 8.03 54.39
N GLY A 589 20.94 8.36 54.85
CA GLY A 589 20.13 7.92 56.00
C GLY A 589 19.20 9.04 56.54
N TRP A 590 18.09 8.70 57.21
CA TRP A 590 17.11 9.54 57.98
C TRP A 590 15.95 10.23 57.16
N ILE A 591 14.62 10.03 57.40
CA ILE A 591 13.68 10.12 58.58
C ILE A 591 13.07 11.55 58.73
N VAL A 592 11.74 11.84 58.86
CA VAL A 592 10.44 11.09 59.02
C VAL A 592 9.27 12.01 58.54
N LEU A 593 8.22 11.56 57.80
CA LEU A 593 6.88 11.01 58.17
C LEU A 593 5.87 11.96 58.91
N ILE A 594 4.58 11.91 58.51
CA ILE A 594 3.35 12.54 59.10
C ILE A 594 3.19 14.04 58.74
N VAL A 595 2.09 14.54 58.12
CA VAL A 595 0.65 14.47 58.48
C VAL A 595 -0.27 14.28 57.25
N PHE A 596 -1.18 13.30 57.31
CA PHE A 596 -2.41 13.25 56.49
C PHE A 596 -3.63 13.70 57.32
N ALA A 597 -4.67 14.18 56.62
CA ALA A 597 -6.08 14.38 57.06
C ALA A 597 -6.61 15.83 57.13
N SER A 598 -6.72 16.53 55.99
CA SER A 598 -7.69 17.65 55.80
C SER A 598 -7.86 18.16 54.34
N LEU A 599 -7.88 17.27 53.34
CA LEU A 599 -8.03 17.66 51.91
C LEU A 599 -9.15 16.88 51.17
N GLY A 600 -10.36 16.86 51.71
CA GLY A 600 -11.50 16.13 51.13
C GLY A 600 -12.54 16.96 50.35
N VAL A 601 -12.47 18.31 50.36
CA VAL A 601 -13.58 19.17 49.86
C VAL A 601 -13.12 20.33 48.96
N ALA A 602 -11.81 20.53 48.76
CA ALA A 602 -11.29 21.63 47.95
C ALA A 602 -11.17 21.30 46.44
N ALA A 603 -11.22 20.04 46.04
CA ALA A 603 -10.83 19.58 44.70
C ALA A 603 -11.84 19.90 43.58
N LEU A 604 -13.16 19.94 43.86
CA LEU A 604 -14.18 20.12 42.81
C LEU A 604 -14.37 21.57 42.32
N ALA A 605 -13.94 22.56 43.10
CA ALA A 605 -14.12 23.97 42.72
C ALA A 605 -12.98 24.52 41.84
N ALA A 606 -11.79 23.94 41.94
CA ALA A 606 -10.60 24.40 41.22
C ALA A 606 -10.61 24.01 39.73
N THR A 607 -10.96 22.74 39.41
CA THR A 607 -11.02 22.20 38.05
C THR A 607 -11.95 23.01 37.14
N THR A 608 -13.16 23.31 37.62
CA THR A 608 -14.17 24.06 36.84
C THR A 608 -13.70 25.49 36.50
N PHE A 609 -12.96 26.15 37.40
CA PHE A 609 -12.47 27.52 37.17
C PHE A 609 -11.24 27.56 36.24
N VAL A 610 -10.32 26.59 36.38
CA VAL A 610 -9.14 26.47 35.50
C VAL A 610 -9.55 26.13 34.06
N TYR A 611 -10.53 25.24 33.88
CA TYR A 611 -11.05 24.89 32.54
C TYR A 611 -11.69 26.11 31.85
N ALA A 612 -12.50 26.89 32.58
CA ALA A 612 -13.12 28.11 32.07
C ALA A 612 -12.11 29.23 31.70
N GLN A 613 -10.98 29.35 32.43
CA GLN A 613 -9.92 30.30 32.07
C GLN A 613 -9.06 29.80 30.88
N ARG A 614 -8.77 28.49 30.78
CA ARG A 614 -8.04 27.92 29.63
C ARG A 614 -8.82 28.10 28.32
N ARG A 615 -10.15 27.91 28.32
CA ARG A 615 -11.03 28.15 27.15
C ARG A 615 -11.01 29.62 26.68
N ARG A 616 -10.78 30.60 27.57
CA ARG A 616 -10.61 32.01 27.19
C ARG A 616 -9.22 32.35 26.65
N ARG A 617 -8.15 31.63 27.07
CA ARG A 617 -6.80 31.84 26.53
C ARG A 617 -6.62 31.28 25.12
N ARG A 618 -7.16 30.09 24.80
CA ARG A 618 -7.10 29.54 23.43
C ARG A 618 -7.71 30.49 22.39
N ARG A 619 -8.85 31.12 22.72
CA ARG A 619 -9.51 32.10 21.82
C ARG A 619 -8.70 33.38 21.55
N GLY A 620 -7.78 33.75 22.45
CA GLY A 620 -6.89 34.90 22.25
C GLY A 620 -5.57 34.57 21.55
N PHE A 621 -5.29 33.29 21.30
CA PHE A 621 -4.06 32.86 20.60
C PHE A 621 -4.31 32.64 19.08
N GLN A 622 -5.55 32.35 18.68
CA GLN A 622 -5.95 32.31 17.27
C GLN A 622 -6.02 33.70 16.61
N GLU A 623 -6.10 34.79 17.37
CA GLU A 623 -6.10 36.16 16.82
C GLU A 623 -4.68 36.72 16.54
N SER A 624 -3.60 36.05 16.98
CA SER A 624 -2.22 36.57 16.87
C SER A 624 -1.40 36.08 15.68
N TYR A 625 -1.99 35.29 14.76
CA TYR A 625 -1.35 34.81 13.52
C TYR A 625 -2.04 35.30 12.23
N GLY A 626 -2.82 36.39 12.32
CA GLY A 626 -3.41 37.09 11.17
C GLY A 626 -2.54 38.23 10.64
N GLY A 627 -1.34 37.94 10.15
CA GLY A 627 -0.38 38.93 9.65
C GLY A 627 -0.53 39.25 8.16
N VAL A 628 -1.65 39.83 7.73
CA VAL A 628 -1.86 40.25 6.33
C VAL A 628 -1.02 41.49 6.00
N VAL A 629 -0.25 41.42 4.91
CA VAL A 629 0.42 42.59 4.32
C VAL A 629 -0.57 43.31 3.41
N GLU A 630 -1.27 44.32 3.94
CA GLU A 630 -2.06 45.24 3.13
C GLU A 630 -1.14 46.24 2.39
N GLY A 631 -1.02 46.09 1.07
CA GLY A 631 -0.58 47.15 0.17
C GLY A 631 -1.74 48.10 -0.14
N PRO A 632 -1.52 49.41 -0.33
CA PRO A 632 -2.60 50.37 -0.45
C PRO A 632 -3.36 50.23 -1.77
N ALA A 633 -4.70 50.23 -1.68
CA ALA A 633 -5.57 50.37 -2.84
C ALA A 633 -5.55 51.81 -3.34
N ASP A 634 -5.16 52.01 -4.60
CA ASP A 634 -5.57 53.18 -5.38
C ASP A 634 -6.63 52.74 -6.40
N ASN A 635 -7.70 53.53 -6.49
CA ASN A 635 -8.76 53.32 -7.47
C ASN A 635 -8.27 53.76 -8.85
N GLU A 636 -8.61 53.03 -9.91
CA GLU A 636 -9.32 53.65 -11.02
C GLU A 636 -10.15 52.67 -11.85
N VAL A 637 -11.27 53.18 -12.35
CA VAL A 637 -12.24 52.53 -13.22
C VAL A 637 -11.73 52.59 -14.67
N TYR A 638 -11.98 51.60 -15.51
CA TYR A 638 -12.56 51.76 -16.86
C TYR A 638 -12.82 50.41 -17.56
N GLU A 639 -14.04 50.29 -18.11
CA GLU A 639 -14.60 49.37 -19.13
C GLU A 639 -14.11 47.92 -19.24
#